data_AF-A0A804P4K3-F1
#
_entry.id   AF-A0A804P4K3-F1
#
_cell.length_a   1.000
_cell.length_b   1.000
_cell.length_c   1.000
_cell.angle_alpha   90.00
_cell.angle_beta   90.00
_cell.angle_gamma   90.00
#
_symmetry.space_group_name_H-M   'P 1'
#
loop_
_entity.id
_entity.type
_entity.pdbx_description
1 polymer ?
#
loop_
_entity_poly.entity_id
_entity_poly.type
_entity_poly.pdbx_seq_one_letter_code
_entity_poly.pdbx_strand_id
1 'polypeptide(L)'
;MRVQDGDVDGGGEVTAPPQHLVFAYYITGHGFGHATRALEVVRHLVAAGHDVHVVTAAPEFVFTTEIASPSLHIRKVLLDCGAVQADALTVDRLASLEKYHQTAVVPRESILKTEAEWLNSIKADLVVSDVVPVACRAAADAGIRSVCVTNFSWDFIYAEYVVAAGHHHRSIVWQIAEDYSHCEFLLRLPGYCPMPAFRDVIDVPLVVRRLHRSRTEVRKELGIANDVKVVIFNFGGQPAGWELKKEWLPDGWLCLVCGASDTQELPLNFIKLAKDAYTPDLMAASDCMLGKIGYGTVSEALAYNLPFVFVRRDYFNEEPFLRNMLEHYQCGIEMIRRDLLTGHWKPYLQRAITLQPCYDGPINGGKVAAHILQDTAVGKKYISGKLSGARRLRDAIVLGYQLQRAPGRDVGIPYWYSHSEKEISVGPAPTSHDMNGSDESSFEDFEILHGDMQGLTDTMSFLKSLSGLVGNDLRSPEKQTRERAAASVLFDWEEEIYVARAPGRLDVMGGIADYSGSLVLQMPIREACHVAVQRSDPTKQKQWKHTQARQLANGGAVPVLQIVSFGSELSNRAPTFDMDLSDFMDGDKPISYDNVKEYFSRDPSQKWAAYVAGTIFVLMAELGVRFKDSMSILVSSSVPEGKGVSSSASVEVASMSAIAAAYGLNIAPRDLALLCQKVENRVVGAPCGVMDQMTSACGEANKLLAMVCQPAEVKELVNIPTHIRFWGLDSGIRHSVGGTDYGSVRVGTYMGRKMIKCAASNLLSELLLSCTSTQPGDSSPDEYEGHGVDLLKSEASMEYLCNLPPHRYEAVFAKEIPETITGDAFLEKYGDHNDAVTEVDPKRSYCVKAPTRHPIYENFRVEAFKALLTAAKTDEQLSALGELMFQLQRLRARL
;
A
#
# COMPACT_ATOMS: atom_id res chain seq x y z
N MET A 1 12.78 27.46 -1.33
CA MET A 1 13.72 28.57 -1.08
C MET A 1 12.86 29.82 -1.01
N ARG A 2 12.87 30.55 0.12
CA ARG A 2 12.07 31.78 0.28
C ARG A 2 12.59 32.82 -0.71
N VAL A 3 11.76 33.27 -1.63
CA VAL A 3 12.02 34.50 -2.38
C VAL A 3 11.56 35.62 -1.45
N GLN A 4 12.53 36.35 -0.89
CA GLN A 4 12.29 37.59 -0.17
C GLN A 4 12.04 38.69 -1.18
N ASP A 5 10.98 39.46 -0.95
CA ASP A 5 10.72 40.73 -1.61
C ASP A 5 11.87 41.70 -1.34
N GLY A 6 12.42 42.25 -2.42
CA GLY A 6 13.35 43.37 -2.40
C GLY A 6 12.95 44.33 -3.52
N ASP A 7 12.41 45.48 -3.13
CA ASP A 7 12.28 46.66 -3.98
C ASP A 7 13.65 47.01 -4.59
N VAL A 8 13.71 47.17 -5.92
CA VAL A 8 14.81 47.85 -6.59
C VAL A 8 14.23 48.86 -7.57
N ASP A 9 14.60 50.11 -7.29
CA ASP A 9 14.31 51.34 -8.00
C ASP A 9 15.00 51.42 -9.37
N GLY A 10 14.39 52.21 -10.25
CA GLY A 10 14.83 52.72 -11.56
C GLY A 10 16.05 52.13 -12.29
N GLY A 11 15.79 51.41 -13.38
CA GLY A 11 16.77 51.16 -14.45
C GLY A 11 16.07 50.65 -15.71
N GLY A 12 15.86 51.53 -16.69
CA GLY A 12 15.20 51.19 -17.96
C GLY A 12 16.03 50.22 -18.79
N GLU A 13 15.64 48.95 -18.82
CA GLU A 13 15.97 48.03 -19.89
C GLU A 13 14.79 47.97 -20.87
N VAL A 14 15.07 48.31 -22.12
CA VAL A 14 14.15 48.15 -23.24
C VAL A 14 13.93 46.65 -23.44
N THR A 15 12.87 46.12 -22.83
CA THR A 15 12.43 44.74 -23.02
C THR A 15 12.07 44.52 -24.48
N ALA A 16 12.73 43.58 -25.14
CA ALA A 16 12.31 43.07 -26.44
C ALA A 16 10.81 42.71 -26.39
N PRO A 17 10.03 42.92 -27.47
CA PRO A 17 8.61 42.58 -27.47
C PRO A 17 8.44 41.10 -27.09
N PRO A 18 7.45 40.76 -26.24
CA PRO A 18 7.21 39.38 -25.85
C PRO A 18 7.03 38.52 -27.11
N GLN A 19 7.77 37.41 -27.19
CA GLN A 19 7.64 36.46 -28.29
C GLN A 19 6.19 36.00 -28.36
N HIS A 20 5.54 36.21 -29.49
CA HIS A 20 4.19 35.69 -29.72
C HIS A 20 4.24 34.16 -29.80
N LEU A 21 3.29 33.49 -29.13
CA LEU A 21 3.25 32.03 -28.96
C LEU A 21 1.82 31.54 -29.15
N VAL A 22 1.67 30.28 -29.53
CA VAL A 22 0.39 29.59 -29.73
C VAL A 22 0.25 28.45 -28.70
N PHE A 23 -0.74 28.52 -27.84
CA PHE A 23 -1.05 27.50 -26.83
C PHE A 23 -2.27 26.67 -27.23
N ALA A 24 -2.18 25.35 -27.12
CA ALA A 24 -3.34 24.46 -27.20
C ALA A 24 -3.74 24.02 -25.79
N TYR A 25 -4.87 24.51 -25.28
CA TYR A 25 -5.33 24.30 -23.91
C TYR A 25 -6.50 23.32 -23.87
N TYR A 26 -6.24 22.09 -23.45
CA TYR A 26 -7.21 21.01 -23.35
C TYR A 26 -7.86 20.99 -21.98
N ILE A 27 -9.19 20.93 -21.94
CA ILE A 27 -9.98 20.92 -20.71
C ILE A 27 -10.89 19.70 -20.70
N THR A 28 -10.83 18.93 -19.61
CA THR A 28 -11.66 17.73 -19.42
C THR A 28 -13.15 18.03 -19.62
N GLY A 29 -13.89 17.03 -20.10
CA GLY A 29 -15.35 17.08 -20.17
C GLY A 29 -16.05 17.09 -18.80
N HIS A 30 -15.30 17.03 -17.70
CA HIS A 30 -15.85 16.94 -16.36
C HIS A 30 -16.24 18.29 -15.74
N GLY A 31 -17.53 18.62 -15.80
CA GLY A 31 -18.11 19.71 -15.02
C GLY A 31 -17.60 21.12 -15.38
N PHE A 32 -18.32 22.14 -14.90
CA PHE A 32 -17.99 23.53 -15.21
C PHE A 32 -16.78 24.07 -14.44
N GLY A 33 -16.44 23.47 -13.29
CA GLY A 33 -15.34 23.94 -12.43
C GLY A 33 -13.95 23.88 -13.09
N HIS A 34 -13.74 22.92 -13.97
CA HIS A 34 -12.53 22.78 -14.79
C HIS A 34 -12.41 23.90 -15.83
N ALA A 35 -13.51 24.20 -16.52
CA ALA A 35 -13.56 25.32 -17.46
C ALA A 35 -13.29 26.67 -16.77
N THR A 36 -13.89 26.91 -15.59
CA THR A 36 -13.74 28.19 -14.89
C THR A 36 -12.35 28.41 -14.28
N ARG A 37 -11.63 27.35 -13.88
CA ARG A 37 -10.24 27.49 -13.40
C ARG A 37 -9.26 27.66 -14.56
N ALA A 38 -9.46 26.91 -15.65
CA ALA A 38 -8.63 27.02 -16.85
C ALA A 38 -8.78 28.40 -17.49
N LEU A 39 -10.00 28.96 -17.49
CA LEU A 39 -10.30 30.31 -17.92
C LEU A 39 -9.35 31.36 -17.34
N GLU A 40 -9.06 31.30 -16.03
CA GLU A 40 -8.17 32.29 -15.40
C GLU A 40 -6.73 32.20 -15.89
N VAL A 41 -6.25 30.99 -16.19
CA VAL A 41 -4.92 30.80 -16.80
C VAL A 41 -4.92 31.33 -18.24
N VAL A 42 -5.94 30.95 -19.02
CA VAL A 42 -6.13 31.39 -20.41
C VAL A 42 -6.22 32.91 -20.52
N ARG A 43 -6.95 33.57 -19.61
CA ARG A 43 -7.08 35.03 -19.53
C ARG A 43 -5.71 35.71 -19.46
N HIS A 44 -4.81 35.18 -18.63
CA HIS A 44 -3.46 35.74 -18.48
C HIS A 44 -2.54 35.44 -19.66
N LEU A 45 -2.70 34.31 -20.36
CA LEU A 45 -1.97 34.03 -21.59
C LEU A 45 -2.41 34.95 -22.74
N VAL A 46 -3.72 35.13 -22.92
CA VAL A 46 -4.28 36.06 -23.93
C VAL A 46 -3.88 37.50 -23.62
N ALA A 47 -3.97 37.92 -22.35
CA ALA A 47 -3.55 39.27 -21.93
C ALA A 47 -2.04 39.53 -22.12
N ALA A 48 -1.21 38.49 -22.19
CA ALA A 48 0.21 38.58 -22.52
C ALA A 48 0.48 38.65 -24.04
N GLY A 49 -0.55 38.56 -24.89
CA GLY A 49 -0.44 38.70 -26.34
C GLY A 49 -0.24 37.39 -27.11
N HIS A 50 -0.58 36.25 -26.51
CA HIS A 50 -0.49 34.92 -27.12
C HIS A 50 -1.84 34.44 -27.67
N ASP A 51 -1.79 33.62 -28.72
CA ASP A 51 -2.98 32.92 -29.23
C ASP A 51 -3.22 31.66 -28.39
N VAL A 52 -4.48 31.44 -27.99
CA VAL A 52 -4.87 30.30 -27.15
C VAL A 52 -6.05 29.58 -27.78
N HIS A 53 -5.81 28.33 -28.17
CA HIS A 53 -6.83 27.41 -28.66
C HIS A 53 -7.34 26.52 -27.53
N VAL A 54 -8.53 26.82 -27.00
CA VAL A 54 -9.17 26.02 -25.96
C VAL A 54 -9.93 24.86 -26.60
N VAL A 55 -9.55 23.63 -26.24
CA VAL A 55 -10.22 22.39 -26.65
C VAL A 55 -11.06 21.89 -25.49
N THR A 56 -12.38 21.92 -25.62
CA THR A 56 -13.28 21.60 -24.50
C THR A 56 -14.67 21.14 -24.96
N ALA A 57 -15.36 20.40 -24.09
CA ALA A 57 -16.79 20.12 -24.23
C ALA A 57 -17.68 21.19 -23.56
N ALA A 58 -17.09 22.10 -22.77
CA ALA A 58 -17.82 23.16 -22.09
C ALA A 58 -18.45 24.16 -23.10
N PRO A 59 -19.57 24.81 -22.75
CA PRO A 59 -20.16 25.87 -23.57
C PRO A 59 -19.20 27.05 -23.79
N GLU A 60 -19.19 27.57 -25.01
CA GLU A 60 -18.30 28.66 -25.44
C GLU A 60 -18.45 29.94 -24.60
N PHE A 61 -19.68 30.26 -24.18
CA PHE A 61 -19.96 31.46 -23.38
C PHE A 61 -19.17 31.51 -22.06
N VAL A 62 -18.75 30.37 -21.50
CA VAL A 62 -17.94 30.33 -20.28
C VAL A 62 -16.63 31.08 -20.45
N PHE A 63 -16.09 31.11 -21.67
CA PHE A 63 -14.84 31.80 -21.99
C PHE A 63 -15.07 33.17 -22.63
N THR A 64 -15.98 33.25 -23.61
CA THR A 64 -16.13 34.45 -24.43
C THR A 64 -16.82 35.61 -23.70
N THR A 65 -17.61 35.35 -22.65
CA THR A 65 -18.15 36.41 -21.79
C THR A 65 -17.05 37.13 -21.00
N GLU A 66 -15.97 36.41 -20.67
CA GLU A 66 -14.90 36.88 -19.78
C GLU A 66 -13.64 37.33 -20.53
N ILE A 67 -13.46 36.82 -21.76
CA ILE A 67 -12.32 37.10 -22.63
C ILE A 67 -12.86 37.45 -24.03
N ALA A 68 -13.03 38.75 -24.27
CA ALA A 68 -13.32 39.27 -25.60
C ALA A 68 -12.01 39.60 -26.33
N SER A 69 -11.41 38.61 -27.01
CA SER A 69 -10.15 38.78 -27.73
C SER A 69 -10.13 37.96 -29.03
N PRO A 70 -9.60 38.50 -30.15
CA PRO A 70 -9.42 37.73 -31.38
C PRO A 70 -8.39 36.59 -31.24
N SER A 71 -7.54 36.63 -30.21
CA SER A 71 -6.53 35.61 -29.89
C SER A 71 -7.06 34.43 -29.08
N LEU A 72 -8.36 34.39 -28.77
CA LEU A 72 -9.01 33.24 -28.15
C LEU A 72 -9.78 32.45 -29.20
N HIS A 73 -9.44 31.17 -29.34
CA HIS A 73 -10.10 30.25 -30.26
C HIS A 73 -10.69 29.08 -29.49
N ILE A 74 -11.98 28.77 -29.71
CA ILE A 74 -12.65 27.66 -29.04
C ILE A 74 -12.89 26.53 -30.04
N ARG A 75 -12.40 25.33 -29.72
CA ARG A 75 -12.63 24.08 -30.47
C ARG A 75 -13.44 23.12 -29.62
N LYS A 76 -14.70 22.90 -30.01
CA LYS A 76 -15.64 22.07 -29.25
C LYS A 76 -15.46 20.59 -29.54
N VAL A 77 -14.73 19.88 -28.67
CA VAL A 77 -14.43 18.45 -28.79
C VAL A 77 -14.45 17.81 -27.41
N LEU A 78 -15.02 16.60 -27.32
CA LEU A 78 -15.01 15.77 -26.12
C LEU A 78 -13.95 14.67 -26.28
N LEU A 79 -12.86 14.77 -25.53
CA LEU A 79 -11.73 13.82 -25.58
C LEU A 79 -11.64 12.92 -24.35
N ASP A 80 -12.27 13.31 -23.26
CA ASP A 80 -12.55 12.49 -22.10
C ASP A 80 -13.88 12.89 -21.49
N CYS A 81 -14.56 11.93 -20.85
CA CYS A 81 -15.88 12.17 -20.26
C CYS A 81 -15.85 12.50 -18.76
N GLY A 82 -14.69 12.33 -18.10
CA GLY A 82 -14.55 12.35 -16.66
C GLY A 82 -15.51 11.43 -15.91
N ALA A 83 -15.98 11.87 -14.73
CA ALA A 83 -16.95 11.10 -13.96
C ALA A 83 -18.40 11.42 -14.37
N VAL A 84 -19.18 10.37 -14.64
CA VAL A 84 -20.61 10.41 -14.95
C VAL A 84 -21.39 10.56 -13.65
N GLN A 85 -22.23 11.60 -13.58
CA GLN A 85 -23.07 11.88 -12.42
C GLN A 85 -24.47 11.30 -12.66
N ALA A 86 -24.93 10.45 -11.74
CA ALA A 86 -26.32 9.94 -11.74
C ALA A 86 -27.29 11.02 -11.24
N ASP A 87 -26.86 11.80 -10.25
CA ASP A 87 -27.55 12.98 -9.74
C ASP A 87 -26.53 14.05 -9.28
N ALA A 88 -26.99 15.16 -8.70
CA ALA A 88 -26.12 16.26 -8.28
C ALA A 88 -25.03 15.87 -7.25
N LEU A 89 -25.23 14.76 -6.52
CA LEU A 89 -24.42 14.25 -5.42
C LEU A 89 -23.84 12.84 -5.65
N THR A 90 -24.38 12.06 -6.58
CA THR A 90 -23.98 10.65 -6.78
C THR A 90 -23.21 10.46 -8.09
N VAL A 91 -22.03 9.85 -8.01
CA VAL A 91 -21.24 9.45 -9.19
C VAL A 91 -21.52 7.99 -9.54
N ASP A 92 -21.80 7.72 -10.82
CA ASP A 92 -21.92 6.37 -11.35
C ASP A 92 -20.55 5.88 -11.86
N ARG A 93 -19.92 5.03 -11.05
CA ARG A 93 -18.58 4.48 -11.32
C ARG A 93 -18.53 3.63 -12.58
N LEU A 94 -19.56 2.79 -12.82
CA LEU A 94 -19.58 1.87 -13.95
C LEU A 94 -19.88 2.61 -15.24
N ALA A 95 -20.87 3.52 -15.22
CA ALA A 95 -21.16 4.36 -16.37
C ALA A 95 -19.98 5.29 -16.71
N SER A 96 -19.21 5.74 -15.71
CA SER A 96 -17.97 6.50 -15.95
C SER A 96 -16.94 5.71 -16.75
N LEU A 97 -16.67 4.46 -16.36
CA LEU A 97 -15.70 3.61 -17.06
C LEU A 97 -16.16 3.24 -18.46
N GLU A 98 -17.44 2.87 -18.62
CA GLU A 98 -18.00 2.51 -19.93
C GLU A 98 -17.99 3.72 -20.88
N LYS A 99 -18.41 4.89 -20.40
CA LYS A 99 -18.39 6.11 -21.20
C LYS A 99 -16.96 6.51 -21.57
N TYR A 100 -16.00 6.36 -20.65
CA TYR A 100 -14.60 6.64 -20.96
C TYR A 100 -14.05 5.66 -21.99
N HIS A 101 -14.39 4.38 -21.88
CA HIS A 101 -14.03 3.36 -22.87
C HIS A 101 -14.52 3.75 -24.26
N GLN A 102 -15.79 4.12 -24.39
CA GLN A 102 -16.39 4.54 -25.67
C GLN A 102 -15.82 5.86 -26.20
N THR A 103 -15.49 6.81 -25.31
CA THR A 103 -15.08 8.17 -25.70
C THR A 103 -13.58 8.25 -26.03
N ALA A 104 -12.73 7.56 -25.29
CA ALA A 104 -11.28 7.76 -25.31
C ALA A 104 -10.46 6.50 -25.60
N VAL A 105 -11.04 5.29 -25.44
CA VAL A 105 -10.32 4.02 -25.68
C VAL A 105 -10.64 3.45 -27.07
N VAL A 106 -11.92 3.31 -27.41
CA VAL A 106 -12.34 2.76 -28.72
C VAL A 106 -11.86 3.63 -29.90
N PRO A 107 -12.09 4.96 -29.94
CA PRO A 107 -11.65 5.81 -31.05
C PRO A 107 -10.20 6.31 -30.91
N ARG A 108 -9.41 5.75 -29.98
CA ARG A 108 -8.12 6.32 -29.54
C ARG A 108 -7.15 6.61 -30.68
N GLU A 109 -6.94 5.64 -31.57
CA GLU A 109 -6.00 5.78 -32.69
C GLU A 109 -6.40 6.95 -33.63
N SER A 110 -7.70 7.07 -33.91
CA SER A 110 -8.24 8.17 -34.70
C SER A 110 -8.11 9.51 -33.98
N ILE A 111 -8.33 9.55 -32.66
CA ILE A 111 -8.16 10.76 -31.85
C ILE A 111 -6.71 11.22 -31.89
N LEU A 112 -5.75 10.35 -31.55
CA LEU A 112 -4.33 10.72 -31.49
C LEU A 112 -3.83 11.26 -32.83
N LYS A 113 -4.20 10.60 -33.94
CA LYS A 113 -3.86 11.07 -35.29
C LYS A 113 -4.45 12.45 -35.58
N THR A 114 -5.75 12.64 -35.33
CA THR A 114 -6.46 13.89 -35.61
C THR A 114 -5.89 15.05 -34.76
N GLU A 115 -5.64 14.80 -33.48
CA GLU A 115 -5.13 15.81 -32.57
C GLU A 115 -3.67 16.17 -32.89
N ALA A 116 -2.81 15.19 -33.21
CA ALA A 116 -1.43 15.47 -33.62
C ALA A 116 -1.35 16.26 -34.94
N GLU A 117 -2.18 15.92 -35.93
CA GLU A 117 -2.29 16.69 -37.18
C GLU A 117 -2.80 18.12 -36.92
N TRP A 118 -3.81 18.27 -36.06
CA TRP A 118 -4.38 19.57 -35.71
C TRP A 118 -3.38 20.45 -34.95
N LEU A 119 -2.67 19.91 -33.95
CA LEU A 119 -1.63 20.62 -33.18
C LEU A 119 -0.53 21.17 -34.09
N ASN A 120 -0.10 20.38 -35.09
CA ASN A 120 0.85 20.84 -36.10
C ASN A 120 0.27 21.92 -37.02
N SER A 121 -1.01 21.81 -37.40
CA SER A 121 -1.68 22.78 -38.29
C SER A 121 -1.78 24.18 -37.69
N ILE A 122 -1.99 24.29 -36.37
CA ILE A 122 -2.03 25.56 -35.64
C ILE A 122 -0.63 26.03 -35.21
N LYS A 123 0.41 25.21 -35.45
CA LYS A 123 1.80 25.46 -35.01
C LYS A 123 1.88 25.71 -33.50
N ALA A 124 1.26 24.85 -32.70
CA ALA A 124 1.26 25.00 -31.25
C ALA A 124 2.69 24.93 -30.67
N ASP A 125 3.05 25.93 -29.86
CA ASP A 125 4.34 26.00 -29.16
C ASP A 125 4.32 25.18 -27.87
N LEU A 126 3.15 25.09 -27.21
CA LEU A 126 2.97 24.31 -25.98
C LEU A 126 1.54 23.76 -25.87
N VAL A 127 1.43 22.49 -25.48
CA VAL A 127 0.15 21.89 -25.09
C VAL A 127 -0.04 21.99 -23.59
N VAL A 128 -1.19 22.49 -23.17
CA VAL A 128 -1.58 22.56 -21.75
C VAL A 128 -2.77 21.66 -21.53
N SER A 129 -2.72 20.79 -20.52
CA SER A 129 -3.80 19.86 -20.21
C SER A 129 -4.35 20.09 -18.80
N ASP A 130 -5.60 20.53 -18.71
CA ASP A 130 -6.40 20.46 -17.49
C ASP A 130 -7.01 19.05 -17.40
N VAL A 131 -6.13 18.10 -17.08
CA VAL A 131 -6.39 16.68 -16.82
C VAL A 131 -6.96 15.86 -18.01
N VAL A 132 -6.83 16.31 -19.26
CA VAL A 132 -7.14 15.49 -20.45
C VAL A 132 -5.95 14.57 -20.78
N PRO A 133 -6.06 13.23 -20.61
CA PRO A 133 -4.91 12.33 -20.77
C PRO A 133 -4.37 12.33 -22.21
N VAL A 134 -5.25 12.07 -23.18
CA VAL A 134 -4.89 11.93 -24.60
C VAL A 134 -4.19 13.16 -25.20
N ALA A 135 -4.39 14.34 -24.61
CA ALA A 135 -3.71 15.57 -25.04
C ALA A 135 -2.18 15.49 -24.84
N CYS A 136 -1.73 14.85 -23.75
CA CYS A 136 -0.30 14.70 -23.45
C CYS A 136 0.36 13.75 -24.44
N ARG A 137 -0.33 12.65 -24.80
CA ARG A 137 0.15 11.71 -25.82
C ARG A 137 0.12 12.31 -27.23
N ALA A 138 -0.96 12.99 -27.61
CA ALA A 138 -1.05 13.66 -28.91
C ALA A 138 0.02 14.75 -29.08
N ALA A 139 0.35 15.48 -28.01
CA ALA A 139 1.47 16.43 -28.01
C ALA A 139 2.80 15.72 -28.27
N ALA A 140 3.06 14.60 -27.60
CA ALA A 140 4.28 13.82 -27.81
C ALA A 140 4.37 13.25 -29.23
N ASP A 141 3.26 12.72 -29.78
CA ASP A 141 3.19 12.23 -31.15
C ASP A 141 3.43 13.37 -32.19
N ALA A 142 3.02 14.60 -31.86
CA ALA A 142 3.31 15.80 -32.65
C ALA A 142 4.72 16.39 -32.42
N GLY A 143 5.50 15.87 -31.46
CA GLY A 143 6.80 16.42 -31.08
C GLY A 143 6.73 17.75 -30.32
N ILE A 144 5.59 18.07 -29.71
CA ILE A 144 5.32 19.31 -28.97
C ILE A 144 5.36 19.01 -27.46
N ARG A 145 5.92 19.94 -26.68
CA ARG A 145 5.99 19.81 -25.21
C ARG A 145 4.60 19.98 -24.60
N SER A 146 4.32 19.24 -23.53
CA SER A 146 3.05 19.37 -22.80
C SER A 146 3.23 19.57 -21.30
N VAL A 147 2.33 20.33 -20.68
CA VAL A 147 2.29 20.61 -19.24
C VAL A 147 0.88 20.38 -18.73
N CYS A 148 0.72 19.73 -17.58
CA CYS A 148 -0.58 19.59 -16.93
C CYS A 148 -0.81 20.69 -15.90
N VAL A 149 -2.07 21.14 -15.73
CA VAL A 149 -2.47 22.09 -14.68
C VAL A 149 -3.71 21.55 -13.98
N THR A 150 -3.59 21.01 -12.77
CA THR A 150 -4.73 20.37 -12.08
C THR A 150 -4.43 20.11 -10.59
N ASN A 151 -5.47 19.77 -9.83
CA ASN A 151 -5.38 19.25 -8.46
C ASN A 151 -5.62 17.73 -8.38
N PHE A 152 -6.15 17.06 -9.41
CA PHE A 152 -6.29 15.59 -9.43
C PHE A 152 -6.02 15.02 -10.82
N SER A 153 -5.92 13.70 -10.91
CA SER A 153 -5.65 12.94 -12.14
C SER A 153 -6.71 11.84 -12.35
N TRP A 154 -7.07 11.54 -13.60
CA TRP A 154 -8.09 10.51 -13.87
C TRP A 154 -7.65 9.10 -13.53
N ASP A 155 -6.35 8.78 -13.58
CA ASP A 155 -5.83 7.48 -13.12
C ASP A 155 -6.10 7.28 -11.63
N PHE A 156 -5.95 8.34 -10.82
CA PHE A 156 -6.31 8.30 -9.41
C PHE A 156 -7.82 8.14 -9.18
N ILE A 157 -8.66 8.89 -9.89
CA ILE A 157 -10.12 8.80 -9.72
C ILE A 157 -10.64 7.42 -10.15
N TYR A 158 -10.21 6.92 -11.31
CA TYR A 158 -10.69 5.65 -11.87
C TYR A 158 -10.09 4.42 -11.23
N ALA A 159 -8.97 4.52 -10.50
CA ALA A 159 -8.38 3.39 -9.77
C ALA A 159 -9.41 2.71 -8.84
N GLU A 160 -10.26 3.47 -8.17
CA GLU A 160 -11.33 2.92 -7.33
C GLU A 160 -12.47 2.31 -8.15
N TYR A 161 -12.82 2.93 -9.29
CA TYR A 161 -13.95 2.48 -10.10
C TYR A 161 -13.65 1.09 -10.70
N VAL A 162 -12.41 0.87 -11.09
CA VAL A 162 -11.93 -0.40 -11.63
C VAL A 162 -11.93 -1.51 -10.58
N VAL A 163 -11.67 -1.20 -9.30
CA VAL A 163 -11.78 -2.19 -8.21
C VAL A 163 -13.22 -2.70 -8.09
N ALA A 164 -14.21 -1.83 -8.32
CA ALA A 164 -15.62 -2.21 -8.30
C ALA A 164 -16.12 -2.91 -9.58
N ALA A 165 -15.51 -2.63 -10.74
CA ALA A 165 -15.98 -3.08 -12.06
C ALA A 165 -15.38 -4.42 -12.57
N GLY A 166 -14.45 -5.04 -11.83
CA GLY A 166 -13.76 -6.27 -12.23
C GLY A 166 -12.62 -6.06 -13.25
N HIS A 167 -12.06 -7.15 -13.78
CA HIS A 167 -10.80 -7.14 -14.52
C HIS A 167 -10.83 -6.41 -15.88
N HIS A 168 -12.00 -6.27 -16.51
CA HIS A 168 -12.13 -5.78 -17.90
C HIS A 168 -11.71 -4.32 -18.11
N HIS A 169 -11.74 -3.47 -17.08
CA HIS A 169 -11.45 -2.04 -17.18
C HIS A 169 -10.07 -1.64 -16.64
N ARG A 170 -9.24 -2.60 -16.19
CA ARG A 170 -7.93 -2.32 -15.56
C ARG A 170 -6.95 -1.61 -16.49
N SER A 171 -7.01 -1.88 -17.79
CA SER A 171 -6.15 -1.23 -18.78
C SER A 171 -6.38 0.27 -18.90
N ILE A 172 -7.58 0.78 -18.56
CA ILE A 172 -7.92 2.20 -18.66
C ILE A 172 -7.03 3.05 -17.76
N VAL A 173 -6.86 2.66 -16.50
CA VAL A 173 -6.05 3.42 -15.51
C VAL A 173 -4.58 3.47 -15.95
N TRP A 174 -4.05 2.35 -16.43
CA TRP A 174 -2.68 2.30 -16.95
C TRP A 174 -2.49 3.16 -18.19
N GLN A 175 -3.46 3.14 -19.11
CA GLN A 175 -3.43 3.97 -20.31
C GLN A 175 -3.42 5.46 -19.97
N ILE A 176 -4.23 5.88 -19.00
CA ILE A 176 -4.31 7.26 -18.53
C ILE A 176 -2.98 7.69 -17.89
N ALA A 177 -2.41 6.84 -17.04
CA ALA A 177 -1.13 7.13 -16.39
C ALA A 177 0.02 7.20 -17.40
N GLU A 178 0.04 6.33 -18.41
CA GLU A 178 0.98 6.38 -19.54
C GLU A 178 0.85 7.72 -20.28
N ASP A 179 -0.37 8.13 -20.61
CA ASP A 179 -0.63 9.38 -21.31
C ASP A 179 -0.09 10.59 -20.54
N TYR A 180 -0.39 10.70 -19.24
CA TYR A 180 0.15 11.78 -18.41
C TYR A 180 1.67 11.74 -18.29
N SER A 181 2.31 10.57 -18.37
CA SER A 181 3.77 10.46 -18.27
C SER A 181 4.52 11.16 -19.41
N HIS A 182 3.84 11.47 -20.52
CA HIS A 182 4.37 12.23 -21.64
C HIS A 182 4.42 13.75 -21.39
N CYS A 183 3.75 14.26 -20.34
CA CYS A 183 3.88 15.66 -19.98
C CYS A 183 5.23 15.92 -19.29
N GLU A 184 5.72 17.14 -19.43
CA GLU A 184 7.02 17.55 -18.89
C GLU A 184 6.97 17.73 -17.38
N PHE A 185 5.91 18.38 -16.88
CA PHE A 185 5.63 18.53 -15.47
C PHE A 185 4.16 18.90 -15.24
N LEU A 186 3.74 18.82 -13.97
CA LEU A 186 2.46 19.25 -13.46
C LEU A 186 2.59 20.58 -12.73
N LEU A 187 1.78 21.57 -13.08
CA LEU A 187 1.42 22.69 -12.22
C LEU A 187 0.30 22.23 -11.27
N ARG A 188 0.66 21.95 -10.02
CA ARG A 188 -0.25 21.36 -9.04
C ARG A 188 -0.97 22.44 -8.25
N LEU A 189 -2.30 22.40 -8.30
CA LEU A 189 -3.17 23.34 -7.60
C LEU A 189 -3.40 22.89 -6.14
N PRO A 190 -3.73 23.80 -5.20
CA PRO A 190 -4.02 23.43 -3.81
C PRO A 190 -5.19 22.45 -3.64
N GLY A 191 -5.27 21.74 -2.51
CA GLY A 191 -6.32 20.72 -2.31
C GLY A 191 -6.17 19.51 -3.24
N TYR A 192 -4.93 19.19 -3.60
CA TYR A 192 -4.61 18.14 -4.57
C TYR A 192 -4.76 16.72 -4.02
N CYS A 193 -5.11 15.82 -4.93
CA CYS A 193 -5.04 14.38 -4.77
C CYS A 193 -3.61 13.87 -5.05
N PRO A 194 -3.27 12.64 -4.63
CA PRO A 194 -2.13 11.92 -5.17
C PRO A 194 -2.23 11.82 -6.69
N MET A 195 -1.18 12.21 -7.40
CA MET A 195 -1.12 12.14 -8.87
C MET A 195 0.23 11.58 -9.32
N PRO A 196 0.46 10.27 -9.14
CA PRO A 196 1.78 9.66 -9.32
C PRO A 196 2.24 9.60 -10.78
N ALA A 197 1.31 9.68 -11.75
CA ALA A 197 1.66 9.71 -13.17
C ALA A 197 2.56 10.91 -13.54
N PHE A 198 2.55 11.99 -12.74
CA PHE A 198 3.37 13.16 -12.97
C PHE A 198 4.74 13.05 -12.30
N ARG A 199 5.78 13.06 -13.13
CA ARG A 199 7.17 12.92 -12.70
C ARG A 199 7.69 14.14 -11.94
N ASP A 200 7.33 15.32 -12.42
CA ASP A 200 7.86 16.58 -11.98
C ASP A 200 6.69 17.52 -11.69
N VAL A 201 6.76 18.25 -10.55
CA VAL A 201 5.62 18.99 -10.01
C VAL A 201 6.07 20.36 -9.52
N ILE A 202 5.33 21.39 -9.89
CA ILE A 202 5.48 22.76 -9.42
C ILE A 202 4.17 23.16 -8.76
N ASP A 203 4.19 23.42 -7.46
CA ASP A 203 3.02 23.92 -6.75
C ASP A 203 2.77 25.38 -7.14
N VAL A 204 1.52 25.70 -7.49
CA VAL A 204 1.09 27.07 -7.78
C VAL A 204 0.09 27.57 -6.73
N PRO A 205 -0.01 28.90 -6.53
CA PRO A 205 -1.03 29.48 -5.67
C PRO A 205 -2.45 29.10 -6.08
N LEU A 206 -3.41 29.43 -5.21
CA LEU A 206 -4.83 29.19 -5.49
C LEU A 206 -5.24 29.92 -6.77
N VAL A 207 -5.81 29.18 -7.72
CA VAL A 207 -6.39 29.74 -8.94
C VAL A 207 -7.83 30.13 -8.65
N VAL A 208 -8.11 31.43 -8.72
CA VAL A 208 -9.41 32.01 -8.33
C VAL A 208 -9.80 33.06 -9.35
N ARG A 209 -11.08 33.06 -9.75
CA ARG A 209 -11.65 34.11 -10.60
C ARG A 209 -11.83 35.39 -9.81
N ARG A 210 -11.35 36.53 -10.35
CA ARG A 210 -11.45 37.84 -9.69
C ARG A 210 -12.90 38.32 -9.53
N LEU A 211 -13.13 39.17 -8.54
CA LEU A 211 -14.38 39.92 -8.41
C LEU A 211 -14.46 41.02 -9.47
N HIS A 212 -15.64 41.19 -10.05
CA HIS A 212 -15.95 42.36 -10.90
C HIS A 212 -16.60 43.47 -10.10
N ARG A 213 -17.33 43.10 -9.04
CA ARG A 213 -18.09 44.03 -8.21
C ARG A 213 -17.87 43.74 -6.73
N SER A 214 -17.98 44.80 -5.93
CA SER A 214 -17.94 44.68 -4.48
C SER A 214 -19.25 44.10 -3.94
N ARG A 215 -19.20 43.51 -2.74
CA ARG A 215 -20.38 43.04 -1.99
C ARG A 215 -21.49 44.09 -1.93
N THR A 216 -21.15 45.36 -1.72
CA THR A 216 -22.12 46.46 -1.61
C THR A 216 -22.85 46.73 -2.92
N GLU A 217 -22.13 46.68 -4.05
CA GLU A 217 -22.71 46.89 -5.38
C GLU A 217 -23.67 45.75 -5.74
N VAL A 218 -23.23 44.49 -5.55
CA VAL A 218 -24.05 43.30 -5.83
C VAL A 218 -25.32 43.29 -4.98
N ARG A 219 -25.21 43.60 -3.68
CA ARG A 219 -26.38 43.67 -2.79
C ARG A 219 -27.34 44.77 -3.19
N LYS A 220 -26.83 45.95 -3.59
CA LYS A 220 -27.67 47.06 -4.06
C LYS A 220 -28.46 46.70 -5.32
N GLU A 221 -27.82 46.03 -6.28
CA GLU A 221 -28.48 45.58 -7.52
C GLU A 221 -29.56 44.54 -7.27
N LEU A 222 -29.33 43.64 -6.30
CA LEU A 222 -30.31 42.63 -5.89
C LEU A 222 -31.38 43.19 -4.93
N GLY A 223 -31.28 44.46 -4.52
CA GLY A 223 -32.21 45.07 -3.55
C GLY A 223 -32.10 44.52 -2.13
N ILE A 224 -30.94 43.97 -1.75
CA ILE A 224 -30.68 43.34 -0.46
C ILE A 224 -30.02 44.33 0.49
N ALA A 225 -30.59 44.53 1.67
CA ALA A 225 -29.99 45.41 2.69
C ALA A 225 -28.73 44.77 3.33
N ASN A 226 -27.82 45.60 3.85
CA ASN A 226 -26.52 45.13 4.35
C ASN A 226 -26.60 44.24 5.60
N ASP A 227 -27.64 44.42 6.41
CA ASP A 227 -27.92 43.67 7.64
C ASP A 227 -28.61 42.31 7.38
N VAL A 228 -29.17 42.11 6.18
CA VAL A 228 -29.81 40.85 5.78
C VAL A 228 -28.75 39.77 5.54
N LYS A 229 -29.01 38.58 6.10
CA LYS A 229 -28.18 37.38 5.90
C LYS A 229 -28.52 36.67 4.62
N VAL A 230 -27.50 36.34 3.84
CA VAL A 230 -27.64 35.73 2.51
C VAL A 230 -26.91 34.40 2.45
N VAL A 231 -27.58 33.34 2.00
CA VAL A 231 -26.94 32.08 1.61
C VAL A 231 -26.95 31.95 0.09
N ILE A 232 -25.85 31.52 -0.51
CA ILE A 232 -25.83 31.13 -1.93
C ILE A 232 -25.98 29.62 -2.06
N PHE A 233 -26.91 29.18 -2.88
CA PHE A 233 -27.25 27.80 -3.12
C PHE A 233 -26.77 27.36 -4.51
N ASN A 234 -25.74 26.51 -4.57
CA ASN A 234 -25.09 26.16 -5.83
C ASN A 234 -24.63 24.69 -5.90
N PHE A 235 -25.19 23.95 -6.85
CA PHE A 235 -24.87 22.53 -7.14
C PHE A 235 -24.29 22.32 -8.56
N GLY A 236 -23.71 23.36 -9.16
CA GLY A 236 -22.87 23.23 -10.35
C GLY A 236 -23.63 23.00 -11.66
N GLY A 237 -24.78 23.66 -11.84
CA GLY A 237 -25.49 23.73 -13.13
C GLY A 237 -26.32 22.49 -13.52
N GLN A 238 -26.35 21.44 -12.70
CA GLN A 238 -27.33 20.37 -12.87
C GLN A 238 -28.69 20.80 -12.31
N PRO A 239 -29.82 20.52 -13.01
CA PRO A 239 -31.15 20.76 -12.48
C PRO A 239 -31.32 19.93 -11.21
N ALA A 240 -31.35 20.61 -10.06
CA ALA A 240 -31.38 19.92 -8.79
C ALA A 240 -32.73 19.20 -8.59
N GLY A 241 -33.83 19.75 -9.11
CA GLY A 241 -35.17 19.18 -8.97
C GLY A 241 -35.73 19.29 -7.55
N TRP A 242 -35.22 20.22 -6.74
CA TRP A 242 -35.57 20.30 -5.31
C TRP A 242 -36.80 21.19 -5.09
N GLU A 243 -37.72 20.73 -4.25
CA GLU A 243 -38.86 21.50 -3.76
C GLU A 243 -38.45 22.34 -2.55
N LEU A 244 -37.79 23.48 -2.82
CA LEU A 244 -37.34 24.40 -1.78
C LEU A 244 -38.54 25.03 -1.05
N LYS A 245 -38.54 25.01 0.28
CA LYS A 245 -39.61 25.59 1.10
C LYS A 245 -39.13 26.77 1.93
N LYS A 246 -40.03 27.73 2.19
CA LYS A 246 -39.72 28.98 2.91
C LYS A 246 -39.08 28.71 4.28
N GLU A 247 -39.59 27.70 4.98
CA GLU A 247 -39.22 27.32 6.34
C GLU A 247 -37.82 26.70 6.48
N TRP A 248 -37.12 26.41 5.37
CA TRP A 248 -35.78 25.82 5.41
C TRP A 248 -34.71 26.83 5.82
N LEU A 249 -34.93 28.13 5.57
CA LEU A 249 -34.04 29.21 5.96
C LEU A 249 -34.39 29.76 7.36
N PRO A 250 -33.41 30.27 8.13
CA PRO A 250 -33.70 31.05 9.33
C PRO A 250 -34.51 32.31 9.00
N ASP A 251 -35.28 32.81 9.97
CA ASP A 251 -36.13 33.98 9.75
C ASP A 251 -35.30 35.20 9.37
N GLY A 252 -35.74 35.92 8.33
CA GLY A 252 -35.05 37.11 7.79
C GLY A 252 -33.89 36.81 6.84
N TRP A 253 -33.58 35.54 6.55
CA TRP A 253 -32.55 35.17 5.58
C TRP A 253 -33.08 35.09 4.15
N LEU A 254 -32.20 35.38 3.19
CA LEU A 254 -32.44 35.19 1.76
C LEU A 254 -31.51 34.13 1.20
N CYS A 255 -31.98 33.37 0.20
CA CYS A 255 -31.20 32.38 -0.51
C CYS A 255 -31.08 32.75 -1.99
N LEU A 256 -29.86 32.86 -2.50
CA LEU A 256 -29.59 33.05 -3.94
C LEU A 256 -29.45 31.69 -4.61
N VAL A 257 -30.37 31.34 -5.51
CA VAL A 257 -30.44 30.02 -6.13
C VAL A 257 -29.79 30.03 -7.51
N CYS A 258 -28.66 29.33 -7.66
CA CYS A 258 -27.96 29.15 -8.93
C CYS A 258 -28.58 28.00 -9.74
N GLY A 259 -28.83 28.21 -11.03
CA GLY A 259 -29.20 27.14 -11.97
C GLY A 259 -30.63 26.62 -11.87
N ALA A 260 -31.55 27.35 -11.21
CA ALA A 260 -32.97 27.00 -11.21
C ALA A 260 -33.57 27.05 -12.62
N SER A 261 -34.48 26.12 -12.94
CA SER A 261 -35.10 26.08 -14.27
C SER A 261 -36.03 27.27 -14.48
N ASP A 262 -36.25 27.69 -15.73
CA ASP A 262 -37.10 28.85 -16.05
C ASP A 262 -38.54 28.68 -15.53
N THR A 263 -39.01 27.43 -15.42
CA THR A 263 -40.34 27.03 -14.97
C THR A 263 -40.46 26.75 -13.47
N GLN A 264 -39.36 26.75 -12.72
CA GLN A 264 -39.39 26.48 -11.28
C GLN A 264 -39.89 27.70 -10.50
N GLU A 265 -41.01 27.55 -9.78
CA GLU A 265 -41.46 28.52 -8.79
C GLU A 265 -40.62 28.38 -7.51
N LEU A 266 -40.14 29.51 -6.98
CA LEU A 266 -39.36 29.56 -5.75
C LEU A 266 -40.11 30.34 -4.68
N PRO A 267 -39.97 29.98 -3.38
CA PRO A 267 -40.55 30.75 -2.29
C PRO A 267 -39.98 32.19 -2.24
N LEU A 268 -40.73 33.12 -1.63
CA LEU A 268 -40.37 34.55 -1.58
C LEU A 268 -38.97 34.88 -1.03
N ASN A 269 -38.43 34.04 -0.14
CA ASN A 269 -37.09 34.18 0.43
C ASN A 269 -35.98 33.50 -0.40
N PHE A 270 -36.30 32.97 -1.58
CA PHE A 270 -35.37 32.37 -2.53
C PHE A 270 -35.35 33.19 -3.81
N ILE A 271 -34.23 33.86 -4.08
CA ILE A 271 -34.02 34.69 -5.25
C ILE A 271 -33.39 33.85 -6.35
N LYS A 272 -34.11 33.71 -7.46
CA LYS A 272 -33.61 33.04 -8.66
C LYS A 272 -32.54 33.90 -9.33
N LEU A 273 -31.36 33.32 -9.56
CA LEU A 273 -30.30 33.98 -10.31
C LEU A 273 -30.41 33.67 -11.81
N ALA A 274 -29.96 34.60 -12.64
CA ALA A 274 -29.84 34.39 -14.08
C ALA A 274 -28.84 33.25 -14.37
N LYS A 275 -29.04 32.51 -15.48
CA LYS A 275 -28.19 31.37 -15.84
C LYS A 275 -26.74 31.76 -16.12
N ASP A 276 -26.52 32.99 -16.56
CA ASP A 276 -25.23 33.62 -16.86
C ASP A 276 -24.71 34.49 -15.71
N ALA A 277 -25.34 34.42 -14.52
CA ALA A 277 -24.91 35.22 -13.38
C ALA A 277 -23.48 34.86 -12.94
N TYR A 278 -22.64 35.88 -12.78
CA TYR A 278 -21.24 35.70 -12.39
C TYR A 278 -21.15 35.30 -10.91
N THR A 279 -20.98 34.00 -10.67
CA THR A 279 -21.03 33.39 -9.33
C THR A 279 -20.02 33.95 -8.31
N PRO A 280 -18.76 34.29 -8.67
CA PRO A 280 -17.80 34.81 -7.69
C PRO A 280 -18.27 36.07 -6.96
N ASP A 281 -18.89 37.02 -7.68
CA ASP A 281 -19.44 38.25 -7.11
C ASP A 281 -20.57 37.95 -6.12
N LEU A 282 -21.43 36.98 -6.47
CA LEU A 282 -22.56 36.56 -5.64
C LEU A 282 -22.10 35.80 -4.39
N MET A 283 -21.04 35.00 -4.51
CA MET A 283 -20.39 34.33 -3.37
C MET A 283 -19.83 35.35 -2.39
N ALA A 284 -19.03 36.32 -2.86
CA ALA A 284 -18.50 37.39 -2.02
C ALA A 284 -19.59 38.30 -1.42
N ALA A 285 -20.74 38.42 -2.08
CA ALA A 285 -21.91 39.13 -1.57
C ALA A 285 -22.74 38.36 -0.52
N SER A 286 -22.47 37.07 -0.34
CA SER A 286 -23.19 36.16 0.56
C SER A 286 -22.52 36.04 1.94
N ASP A 287 -23.28 35.63 2.95
CA ASP A 287 -22.78 35.36 4.31
C ASP A 287 -22.34 33.90 4.49
N CYS A 288 -22.89 32.99 3.69
CA CYS A 288 -22.42 31.61 3.60
C CYS A 288 -22.81 30.99 2.26
N MET A 289 -22.22 29.84 1.95
CA MET A 289 -22.51 29.02 0.80
C MET A 289 -23.11 27.68 1.22
N LEU A 290 -24.11 27.21 0.48
CA LEU A 290 -24.65 25.85 0.55
C LEU A 290 -24.48 25.17 -0.81
N GLY A 291 -23.78 24.04 -0.87
CA GLY A 291 -23.45 23.42 -2.15
C GLY A 291 -22.75 22.07 -2.06
N LYS A 292 -22.27 21.60 -3.22
CA LYS A 292 -21.39 20.43 -3.33
C LYS A 292 -19.93 20.87 -3.40
N ILE A 293 -19.02 20.07 -2.85
CA ILE A 293 -17.58 20.33 -2.92
C ILE A 293 -17.09 20.14 -4.36
N GLY A 294 -16.45 21.16 -4.92
CA GLY A 294 -15.68 21.07 -6.15
C GLY A 294 -14.60 22.15 -6.18
N TYR A 295 -13.47 21.89 -6.83
CA TYR A 295 -12.28 22.75 -6.74
C TYR A 295 -12.60 24.24 -6.93
N GLY A 296 -13.29 24.63 -8.02
CA GLY A 296 -13.58 26.03 -8.32
C GLY A 296 -14.40 26.73 -7.23
N THR A 297 -15.40 26.03 -6.68
CA THR A 297 -16.22 26.52 -5.59
C THR A 297 -15.42 26.65 -4.28
N VAL A 298 -14.60 25.65 -3.96
CA VAL A 298 -13.74 25.66 -2.77
C VAL A 298 -12.71 26.79 -2.85
N SER A 299 -12.07 26.97 -4.02
CA SER A 299 -11.08 28.02 -4.22
C SER A 299 -11.68 29.42 -4.05
N GLU A 300 -12.91 29.63 -4.53
CA GLU A 300 -13.61 30.91 -4.37
C GLU A 300 -14.09 31.13 -2.93
N ALA A 301 -14.61 30.10 -2.27
CA ALA A 301 -15.03 30.20 -0.87
C ALA A 301 -13.85 30.55 0.05
N LEU A 302 -12.69 29.93 -0.16
CA LEU A 302 -11.48 30.24 0.61
C LEU A 302 -10.96 31.64 0.32
N ALA A 303 -10.83 32.02 -0.96
CA ALA A 303 -10.30 33.34 -1.33
C ALA A 303 -11.14 34.51 -0.83
N TYR A 304 -12.46 34.31 -0.71
CA TYR A 304 -13.39 35.32 -0.21
C TYR A 304 -13.81 35.12 1.24
N ASN A 305 -13.15 34.21 1.97
CA ASN A 305 -13.44 33.88 3.36
C ASN A 305 -14.93 33.64 3.62
N LEU A 306 -15.58 32.91 2.72
CA LEU A 306 -17.01 32.60 2.75
C LEU A 306 -17.23 31.24 3.43
N PRO A 307 -17.89 31.18 4.60
CA PRO A 307 -18.27 29.91 5.22
C PRO A 307 -19.03 29.00 4.25
N PHE A 308 -18.62 27.74 4.15
CA PHE A 308 -19.13 26.79 3.19
C PHE A 308 -19.78 25.59 3.90
N VAL A 309 -21.11 25.56 3.87
CA VAL A 309 -21.91 24.40 4.21
C VAL A 309 -21.96 23.48 3.00
N PHE A 310 -21.40 22.29 3.10
CA PHE A 310 -21.31 21.36 1.98
C PHE A 310 -22.02 20.05 2.25
N VAL A 311 -22.48 19.41 1.17
CA VAL A 311 -23.02 18.03 1.21
C VAL A 311 -22.08 17.11 0.47
N ARG A 312 -21.85 15.93 1.06
CA ARG A 312 -20.95 14.91 0.52
C ARG A 312 -21.46 14.34 -0.79
N ARG A 313 -20.52 14.01 -1.67
CA ARG A 313 -20.75 13.24 -2.89
C ARG A 313 -20.28 11.81 -2.69
N ASP A 314 -21.14 10.89 -3.07
CA ASP A 314 -20.81 9.47 -3.03
C ASP A 314 -19.91 9.14 -4.23
N TYR A 315 -18.86 8.35 -3.98
CA TYR A 315 -17.96 7.77 -4.99
C TYR A 315 -17.12 8.77 -5.82
N PHE A 316 -16.72 9.89 -5.23
CA PHE A 316 -15.81 10.85 -5.87
C PHE A 316 -14.55 11.15 -5.05
N ASN A 317 -13.43 10.59 -5.48
CA ASN A 317 -12.16 10.56 -4.71
C ASN A 317 -11.47 11.91 -4.50
N GLU A 318 -11.84 12.96 -5.23
CA GLU A 318 -11.31 14.31 -5.01
C GLU A 318 -11.82 14.92 -3.70
N GLU A 319 -13.07 14.61 -3.32
CA GLU A 319 -13.78 15.30 -2.27
C GLU A 319 -13.08 15.31 -0.90
N PRO A 320 -12.52 14.19 -0.39
CA PRO A 320 -11.85 14.18 0.90
C PRO A 320 -10.68 15.18 1.00
N PHE A 321 -9.97 15.43 -0.10
CA PHE A 321 -8.83 16.35 -0.12
C PHE A 321 -9.28 17.81 -0.06
N LEU A 322 -10.33 18.15 -0.81
CA LEU A 322 -10.93 19.47 -0.78
C LEU A 322 -11.65 19.75 0.54
N ARG A 323 -12.28 18.72 1.13
CA ARG A 323 -12.84 18.79 2.49
C ARG A 323 -11.77 19.12 3.52
N ASN A 324 -10.65 18.38 3.51
CA ASN A 324 -9.55 18.63 4.43
C ASN A 324 -9.00 20.06 4.28
N MET A 325 -8.97 20.58 3.04
CA MET A 325 -8.60 21.96 2.78
C MET A 325 -9.59 22.96 3.43
N LEU A 326 -10.90 22.76 3.27
CA LEU A 326 -11.91 23.60 3.92
C LEU A 326 -11.84 23.53 5.46
N GLU A 327 -11.65 22.34 6.03
CA GLU A 327 -11.51 22.14 7.48
C GLU A 327 -10.25 22.82 8.02
N HIS A 328 -9.12 22.69 7.32
CA HIS A 328 -7.85 23.30 7.70
C HIS A 328 -7.95 24.83 7.83
N TYR A 329 -8.66 25.47 6.90
CA TYR A 329 -8.88 26.92 6.90
C TYR A 329 -10.18 27.35 7.62
N GLN A 330 -10.76 26.49 8.46
CA GLN A 330 -11.97 26.77 9.25
C GLN A 330 -13.16 27.30 8.44
N CYS A 331 -13.26 26.83 7.20
CA CYS A 331 -14.22 27.32 6.21
C CYS A 331 -15.40 26.34 6.00
N GLY A 332 -15.25 25.06 6.32
CA GLY A 332 -16.24 24.03 6.01
C GLY A 332 -17.15 23.59 7.16
N ILE A 333 -18.44 23.40 6.88
CA ILE A 333 -19.38 22.61 7.70
C ILE A 333 -20.01 21.54 6.82
N GLU A 334 -19.92 20.28 7.24
CA GLU A 334 -20.62 19.19 6.58
C GLU A 334 -22.10 19.17 6.99
N MET A 335 -22.99 19.11 6.00
CA MET A 335 -24.41 18.83 6.14
C MET A 335 -24.71 17.44 5.56
N ILE A 336 -25.38 16.59 6.34
CA ILE A 336 -25.77 15.27 5.87
C ILE A 336 -26.88 15.38 4.82
N ARG A 337 -26.90 14.45 3.85
CA ARG A 337 -27.84 14.44 2.72
C ARG A 337 -29.30 14.46 3.17
N ARG A 338 -29.65 13.76 4.26
CA ARG A 338 -31.00 13.77 4.83
C ARG A 338 -31.46 15.18 5.22
N ASP A 339 -30.61 15.94 5.90
CA ASP A 339 -30.95 17.27 6.40
C ASP A 339 -31.06 18.28 5.26
N LEU A 340 -30.26 18.09 4.20
CA LEU A 340 -30.41 18.84 2.95
C LEU A 340 -31.79 18.63 2.32
N LEU A 341 -32.22 17.37 2.16
CA LEU A 341 -33.46 17.00 1.48
C LEU A 341 -34.72 17.29 2.31
N THR A 342 -34.63 17.19 3.64
CA THR A 342 -35.73 17.47 4.57
C THR A 342 -35.83 18.94 4.97
N GLY A 343 -34.86 19.77 4.57
CA GLY A 343 -34.87 21.20 4.83
C GLY A 343 -34.39 21.61 6.23
N HIS A 344 -33.67 20.74 6.92
CA HIS A 344 -33.11 21.01 8.25
C HIS A 344 -31.84 21.87 8.18
N TRP A 345 -31.87 22.97 7.42
CA TRP A 345 -30.67 23.76 7.11
C TRP A 345 -30.30 24.74 8.22
N LYS A 346 -31.28 25.21 9.01
CA LYS A 346 -31.10 26.29 10.00
C LYS A 346 -29.90 26.09 10.94
N PRO A 347 -29.69 24.92 11.58
CA PRO A 347 -28.57 24.75 12.51
C PRO A 347 -27.21 24.89 11.81
N TYR A 348 -27.10 24.38 10.59
CA TYR A 348 -25.87 24.45 9.80
C TYR A 348 -25.57 25.89 9.36
N LEU A 349 -26.59 26.63 8.90
CA LEU A 349 -26.44 28.03 8.49
C LEU A 349 -26.10 28.94 9.68
N GLN A 350 -26.76 28.72 10.82
CA GLN A 350 -26.46 29.45 12.05
C GLN A 350 -25.05 29.15 12.58
N ARG A 351 -24.57 27.91 12.42
CA ARG A 351 -23.18 27.57 12.74
C ARG A 351 -22.20 28.18 11.74
N ALA A 352 -22.54 28.23 10.45
CA ALA A 352 -21.67 28.76 9.40
C ALA A 352 -21.29 30.22 9.65
N ILE A 353 -22.23 31.05 10.10
CA ILE A 353 -21.94 32.46 10.41
C ILE A 353 -21.05 32.66 11.65
N THR A 354 -20.82 31.61 12.44
CA THR A 354 -19.88 31.67 13.58
C THR A 354 -18.46 31.26 13.20
N LEU A 355 -18.27 30.72 12.00
CA LEU A 355 -16.93 30.37 11.50
C LEU A 355 -16.11 31.64 11.25
N GLN A 356 -14.80 31.49 11.40
CA GLN A 356 -13.81 32.49 11.03
C GLN A 356 -12.86 31.89 9.99
N PRO A 357 -13.27 31.81 8.70
CA PRO A 357 -12.38 31.33 7.66
C PRO A 357 -11.07 32.11 7.64
N CYS A 358 -9.95 31.40 7.54
CA CYS A 358 -8.62 31.95 7.79
C CYS A 358 -7.63 31.72 6.64
N TYR A 359 -8.11 31.71 5.39
CA TYR A 359 -7.22 31.54 4.26
C TYR A 359 -6.37 32.81 4.05
N ASP A 360 -5.04 32.67 4.18
CA ASP A 360 -4.05 33.75 4.09
C ASP A 360 -3.06 33.55 2.93
N GLY A 361 -3.27 32.52 2.10
CA GLY A 361 -2.41 32.19 0.97
C GLY A 361 -2.62 33.10 -0.25
N PRO A 362 -1.67 33.11 -1.20
CA PRO A 362 -1.82 33.85 -2.45
C PRO A 362 -2.95 33.29 -3.33
N ILE A 363 -3.68 34.19 -4.00
CA ILE A 363 -4.82 33.89 -4.90
C ILE A 363 -4.53 34.20 -6.38
N ASN A 364 -3.27 34.50 -6.71
CA ASN A 364 -2.81 34.86 -8.05
C ASN A 364 -2.36 33.64 -8.88
N GLY A 365 -2.87 32.44 -8.58
CA GLY A 365 -2.45 31.19 -9.19
C GLY A 365 -2.55 31.18 -10.71
N GLY A 366 -3.61 31.79 -11.26
CA GLY A 366 -3.81 31.89 -12.71
C GLY A 366 -2.66 32.64 -13.41
N LYS A 367 -2.22 33.77 -12.83
CA LYS A 367 -1.10 34.57 -13.33
C LYS A 367 0.21 33.82 -13.22
N VAL A 368 0.46 33.17 -12.07
CA VAL A 368 1.69 32.39 -11.83
C VAL A 368 1.78 31.22 -12.80
N ALA A 369 0.69 30.47 -12.97
CA ALA A 369 0.63 29.36 -13.92
C ALA A 369 0.87 29.84 -15.36
N ALA A 370 0.20 30.90 -15.80
CA ALA A 370 0.40 31.47 -17.13
C ALA A 370 1.85 31.91 -17.37
N HIS A 371 2.52 32.48 -16.37
CA HIS A 371 3.92 32.89 -16.49
C HIS A 371 4.86 31.68 -16.63
N ILE A 372 4.65 30.63 -15.83
CA ILE A 372 5.45 29.40 -15.94
C ILE A 372 5.25 28.73 -17.31
N LEU A 373 4.01 28.73 -17.82
CA LEU A 373 3.70 28.20 -19.15
C LEU A 373 4.39 28.99 -20.27
N GLN A 374 4.39 30.32 -20.20
CA GLN A 374 5.13 31.19 -21.14
C GLN A 374 6.62 30.89 -21.15
N ASP A 375 7.23 30.89 -19.97
CA ASP A 375 8.66 30.61 -19.82
C ASP A 375 9.00 29.19 -20.32
N THR A 376 8.13 28.22 -20.08
CA THR A 376 8.31 26.85 -20.57
C THR A 376 8.26 26.78 -22.08
N ALA A 377 7.30 27.46 -22.71
CA ALA A 377 7.15 27.53 -24.17
C ALA A 377 8.37 28.15 -24.85
N VAL A 378 9.00 29.19 -24.26
CA VAL A 378 10.25 29.78 -24.78
C VAL A 378 11.51 28.98 -24.44
N GLY A 379 11.38 27.82 -23.79
CA GLY A 379 12.50 26.91 -23.53
C GLY A 379 13.23 27.13 -22.19
N LYS A 380 12.75 27.99 -21.29
CA LYS A 380 13.29 28.04 -19.92
C LYS A 380 12.97 26.73 -19.21
N LYS A 381 14.00 26.15 -18.60
CA LYS A 381 13.87 24.95 -17.78
C LYS A 381 13.65 25.36 -16.34
N TYR A 382 12.44 25.13 -15.83
CA TYR A 382 12.15 25.27 -14.40
C TYR A 382 12.69 24.11 -13.56
N ILE A 383 13.08 23.00 -14.22
CA ILE A 383 13.45 21.75 -13.57
C ILE A 383 14.78 21.25 -14.15
N SER A 384 15.70 20.85 -13.28
CA SER A 384 17.07 20.48 -13.66
C SER A 384 17.07 19.26 -14.60
N GLY A 385 17.74 19.37 -15.75
CA GLY A 385 17.87 18.32 -16.77
C GLY A 385 18.72 17.11 -16.38
N LYS A 386 18.85 16.78 -15.10
CA LYS A 386 19.43 15.52 -14.65
C LYS A 386 18.30 14.59 -14.28
N LEU A 387 18.24 13.42 -14.95
CA LEU A 387 17.41 12.23 -14.70
C LEU A 387 16.34 11.98 -15.77
N SER A 388 16.66 11.70 -17.03
CA SER A 388 15.68 11.06 -17.94
C SER A 388 15.39 9.63 -17.46
N GLY A 389 14.13 9.30 -17.19
CA GLY A 389 13.68 7.96 -16.79
C GLY A 389 12.44 8.01 -15.88
N ALA A 390 11.57 7.01 -16.01
CA ALA A 390 10.31 6.83 -15.29
C ALA A 390 10.50 6.75 -13.76
N ARG A 391 10.75 7.90 -13.14
CA ARG A 391 10.62 8.12 -11.71
C ARG A 391 9.17 8.47 -11.43
N ARG A 392 8.38 7.51 -10.94
CA ARG A 392 7.45 7.66 -9.79
C ARG A 392 6.17 6.81 -9.93
N LEU A 393 6.28 5.51 -9.71
CA LEU A 393 5.30 4.86 -8.81
C LEU A 393 5.58 5.27 -7.33
N ARG A 394 6.66 6.05 -7.13
CA ARG A 394 7.39 6.35 -5.87
C ARG A 394 6.76 7.35 -4.94
N ASP A 395 5.84 8.12 -5.48
CA ASP A 395 5.15 9.17 -4.74
C ASP A 395 3.65 8.90 -4.61
N ALA A 396 3.15 7.78 -5.15
CA ALA A 396 1.73 7.43 -5.12
C ALA A 396 1.21 7.11 -3.70
N ILE A 397 2.07 6.63 -2.79
CA ILE A 397 1.62 6.05 -1.50
C ILE A 397 2.39 6.60 -0.30
N VAL A 398 2.90 7.85 -0.36
CA VAL A 398 3.52 8.45 0.84
C VAL A 398 3.13 9.89 1.07
N LEU A 399 2.22 10.09 2.04
CA LEU A 399 2.31 11.24 2.94
C LEU A 399 2.49 10.77 4.38
N GLY A 400 3.47 11.41 5.04
CA GLY A 400 3.87 11.21 6.42
C GLY A 400 5.35 11.54 6.60
N TYR A 401 5.61 12.85 6.67
CA TYR A 401 6.83 13.56 7.08
C TYR A 401 8.07 13.54 6.17
N GLN A 402 8.58 14.77 6.02
CA GLN A 402 9.71 15.24 5.24
C GLN A 402 10.96 15.23 6.14
N LEU A 403 12.05 14.58 5.70
CA LEU A 403 13.38 14.79 6.27
C LEU A 403 14.29 15.35 5.17
N GLN A 404 14.86 16.51 5.47
CA GLN A 404 15.76 17.26 4.61
C GLN A 404 17.12 16.56 4.58
N ARG A 405 17.65 16.22 3.40
CA ARG A 405 19.04 15.76 3.24
C ARG A 405 19.99 16.96 3.38
N ALA A 406 20.98 16.86 4.26
CA ALA A 406 22.14 17.74 4.24
C ALA A 406 23.01 17.42 3.00
N PRO A 407 23.46 18.42 2.22
CA PRO A 407 24.32 18.19 1.07
C PRO A 407 25.78 17.95 1.50
N GLY A 408 26.47 16.97 0.90
CA GLY A 408 27.94 16.91 0.96
C GLY A 408 28.63 15.59 1.29
N ARG A 409 28.03 14.41 1.06
CA ARG A 409 28.80 13.15 1.02
C ARG A 409 28.34 12.27 -0.14
N ASP A 410 28.96 12.44 -1.30
CA ASP A 410 28.98 11.40 -2.32
C ASP A 410 29.82 10.24 -1.79
N VAL A 411 29.17 9.11 -1.50
CA VAL A 411 29.88 7.84 -1.31
C VAL A 411 30.26 7.37 -2.71
N GLY A 412 31.53 7.54 -3.08
CA GLY A 412 32.07 7.03 -4.33
C GLY A 412 31.89 5.51 -4.40
N ILE A 413 31.31 5.03 -5.50
CA ILE A 413 31.24 3.61 -5.82
C ILE A 413 32.68 3.10 -6.00
N PRO A 414 33.13 2.09 -5.23
CA PRO A 414 34.48 1.54 -5.36
C PRO A 414 34.76 0.98 -6.76
N TYR A 415 36.00 1.14 -7.23
CA TYR A 415 36.45 0.86 -8.60
C TYR A 415 36.36 -0.63 -9.04
N TRP A 416 35.97 -1.55 -8.16
CA TRP A 416 35.77 -2.97 -8.50
C TRP A 416 34.35 -3.27 -9.02
N TYR A 417 33.47 -2.27 -9.09
CA TYR A 417 32.12 -2.37 -9.65
C TYR A 417 32.06 -2.22 -11.19
N SER A 418 33.15 -1.82 -11.87
CA SER A 418 33.19 -1.51 -13.30
C SER A 418 33.74 -2.63 -14.21
N HIS A 419 33.98 -3.83 -13.67
CA HIS A 419 34.43 -4.98 -14.45
C HIS A 419 33.37 -6.08 -14.51
N SER A 420 32.30 -5.87 -15.28
CA SER A 420 31.43 -6.97 -15.73
C SER A 420 30.77 -6.75 -17.10
N GLU A 421 31.29 -5.83 -17.94
CA GLU A 421 30.72 -5.56 -19.28
C GLU A 421 31.44 -6.22 -20.45
N LYS A 422 32.33 -7.20 -20.24
CA LYS A 422 32.93 -7.96 -21.35
C LYS A 422 33.01 -9.44 -21.04
N GLU A 423 31.91 -10.15 -21.32
CA GLU A 423 31.93 -11.50 -21.89
C GLU A 423 30.49 -11.97 -22.19
N ILE A 424 29.87 -11.33 -23.18
CA ILE A 424 28.82 -11.97 -23.99
C ILE A 424 29.19 -11.72 -25.44
N SER A 425 29.95 -12.64 -26.04
CA SER A 425 30.10 -12.73 -27.49
C SER A 425 29.83 -14.15 -27.95
N VAL A 426 28.80 -14.27 -28.79
CA VAL A 426 28.41 -15.44 -29.56
C VAL A 426 29.51 -15.78 -30.58
N GLY A 427 29.99 -17.02 -30.59
CA GLY A 427 30.96 -17.57 -31.56
C GLY A 427 31.37 -19.02 -31.23
N PRO A 428 31.74 -19.85 -32.21
CA PRO A 428 31.30 -21.25 -32.32
C PRO A 428 32.09 -22.27 -31.50
N ALA A 429 31.45 -23.43 -31.29
CA ALA A 429 31.97 -24.60 -30.58
C ALA A 429 33.42 -24.96 -30.97
N PRO A 430 34.33 -25.16 -30.01
CA PRO A 430 35.57 -25.86 -30.24
C PRO A 430 35.35 -27.36 -30.10
N THR A 431 35.79 -28.06 -31.14
CA THR A 431 35.92 -29.51 -31.29
C THR A 431 36.73 -30.17 -30.18
N SER A 432 36.21 -31.29 -29.68
CA SER A 432 36.89 -32.50 -29.21
C SER A 432 38.39 -32.39 -28.88
N HIS A 433 38.70 -32.37 -27.59
CA HIS A 433 39.86 -33.07 -27.06
C HIS A 433 39.37 -34.17 -26.12
N ASP A 434 39.66 -35.41 -26.51
CA ASP A 434 39.41 -36.61 -25.72
C ASP A 434 39.95 -36.47 -24.30
N MET A 435 39.03 -36.55 -23.33
CA MET A 435 39.31 -37.00 -21.98
C MET A 435 38.25 -38.07 -21.67
N ASN A 436 38.51 -39.28 -22.19
CA ASN A 436 38.11 -40.49 -21.49
C ASN A 436 38.83 -40.46 -20.13
N GLY A 437 38.10 -40.02 -19.11
CA GLY A 437 38.54 -39.99 -17.73
C GLY A 437 37.30 -39.88 -16.86
N SER A 438 36.76 -41.02 -16.47
CA SER A 438 35.80 -41.16 -15.39
C SER A 438 36.30 -40.38 -14.17
N ASP A 439 35.61 -39.30 -13.82
CA ASP A 439 35.67 -38.71 -12.48
C ASP A 439 34.28 -38.80 -11.85
N GLU A 440 33.75 -40.03 -11.88
CA GLU A 440 32.97 -40.58 -10.76
C GLU A 440 33.91 -40.63 -9.55
N SER A 441 34.10 -39.52 -8.85
CA SER A 441 34.65 -39.56 -7.49
C SER A 441 33.52 -40.00 -6.54
N SER A 442 33.19 -41.28 -6.62
CA SER A 442 32.75 -42.18 -5.55
C SER A 442 32.04 -41.57 -4.32
N PHE A 443 30.72 -41.74 -4.25
CA PHE A 443 30.06 -42.06 -2.99
C PHE A 443 30.38 -43.51 -2.66
N GLU A 444 31.52 -43.80 -2.04
CA GLU A 444 31.85 -45.18 -1.67
C GLU A 444 31.23 -45.63 -0.33
N ASP A 445 30.72 -44.70 0.50
CA ASP A 445 30.35 -45.02 1.90
C ASP A 445 28.84 -45.00 2.22
N PHE A 446 27.94 -44.51 1.34
CA PHE A 446 26.49 -44.53 1.59
C PHE A 446 25.68 -44.94 0.34
N GLU A 447 24.77 -45.89 0.52
CA GLU A 447 23.75 -46.27 -0.47
C GLU A 447 22.44 -45.50 -0.20
N ILE A 448 21.91 -44.80 -1.21
CA ILE A 448 20.59 -44.15 -1.08
C ILE A 448 19.51 -45.21 -1.25
N LEU A 449 18.95 -45.68 -0.14
CA LEU A 449 17.89 -46.70 -0.13
C LEU A 449 16.58 -46.17 -0.75
N HIS A 450 16.20 -44.93 -0.42
CA HIS A 450 14.97 -44.28 -0.86
C HIS A 450 15.16 -42.76 -1.07
N GLY A 451 14.52 -42.21 -2.12
CA GLY A 451 14.60 -40.79 -2.48
C GLY A 451 15.74 -40.48 -3.46
N ASP A 452 15.96 -39.20 -3.74
CA ASP A 452 17.08 -38.72 -4.56
C ASP A 452 17.59 -37.37 -4.05
N MET A 453 18.73 -36.93 -4.58
CA MET A 453 19.38 -35.67 -4.18
C MET A 453 18.86 -34.46 -4.96
N GLN A 454 17.95 -34.64 -5.92
CA GLN A 454 17.38 -33.62 -6.81
C GLN A 454 18.41 -32.72 -7.52
N GLY A 455 19.65 -33.19 -7.67
CA GLY A 455 20.76 -32.40 -8.25
C GLY A 455 21.28 -31.26 -7.36
N LEU A 456 20.96 -31.28 -6.06
CA LEU A 456 21.34 -30.24 -5.10
C LEU A 456 22.74 -30.47 -4.52
N THR A 457 23.68 -29.59 -4.87
CA THR A 457 25.11 -29.70 -4.49
C THR A 457 25.38 -29.50 -2.99
N ASP A 458 24.51 -28.78 -2.28
CA ASP A 458 24.60 -28.60 -0.83
C ASP A 458 24.21 -29.88 -0.07
N THR A 459 23.23 -30.63 -0.55
CA THR A 459 22.90 -31.97 -0.05
C THR A 459 24.07 -32.93 -0.22
N MET A 460 24.72 -32.91 -1.39
CA MET A 460 25.94 -33.68 -1.64
C MET A 460 27.04 -33.34 -0.63
N SER A 461 27.26 -32.04 -0.36
CA SER A 461 28.25 -31.58 0.61
C SER A 461 27.93 -32.02 2.03
N PHE A 462 26.64 -32.03 2.40
CA PHE A 462 26.19 -32.51 3.71
C PHE A 462 26.44 -34.01 3.86
N LEU A 463 26.07 -34.83 2.87
CA LEU A 463 26.30 -36.27 2.90
C LEU A 463 27.79 -36.61 2.94
N LYS A 464 28.65 -35.88 2.20
CA LYS A 464 30.11 -36.02 2.30
C LYS A 464 30.65 -35.67 3.69
N SER A 465 30.11 -34.61 4.30
CA SER A 465 30.47 -34.26 5.67
C SER A 465 30.00 -35.31 6.69
N LEU A 466 28.89 -36.00 6.41
CA LEU A 466 28.37 -37.09 7.23
C LEU A 466 29.27 -38.33 7.10
N SER A 467 29.71 -38.70 5.88
CA SER A 467 30.62 -39.84 5.67
C SER A 467 31.99 -39.61 6.28
N GLY A 468 32.47 -38.36 6.27
CA GLY A 468 33.74 -37.99 6.91
C GLY A 468 33.74 -38.11 8.44
N LEU A 469 32.61 -38.48 9.06
CA LEU A 469 32.55 -38.84 10.49
C LEU A 469 32.92 -40.32 10.72
N VAL A 470 33.01 -41.13 9.66
CA VAL A 470 33.40 -42.54 9.69
C VAL A 470 34.92 -42.65 9.50
N GLY A 471 35.64 -43.17 10.49
CA GLY A 471 37.05 -43.56 10.33
C GLY A 471 38.08 -42.82 11.18
N ASN A 472 39.28 -43.39 11.21
CA ASN A 472 40.42 -43.01 12.07
C ASN A 472 41.19 -41.75 11.60
N ASP A 473 40.55 -40.86 10.84
CA ASP A 473 41.15 -39.57 10.43
C ASP A 473 41.07 -38.50 11.54
N LEU A 474 40.88 -38.97 12.78
CA LEU A 474 41.00 -38.23 14.03
C LEU A 474 42.46 -37.80 14.34
N ARG A 475 43.40 -37.96 13.40
CA ARG A 475 44.86 -37.74 13.60
C ARG A 475 45.42 -36.48 12.93
N SER A 476 44.64 -35.69 12.18
CA SER A 476 45.11 -34.37 11.70
C SER A 476 44.88 -33.30 12.79
N PRO A 477 45.92 -32.64 13.35
CA PRO A 477 45.79 -31.72 14.49
C PRO A 477 45.13 -30.37 14.17
N GLU A 478 44.76 -30.10 12.91
CA GLU A 478 44.17 -28.82 12.52
C GLU A 478 42.66 -28.82 12.78
N LYS A 479 42.28 -28.32 13.97
CA LYS A 479 40.92 -27.92 14.39
C LYS A 479 39.85 -29.01 14.42
N GLN A 480 39.93 -29.92 15.39
CA GLN A 480 38.74 -30.66 15.85
C GLN A 480 37.80 -29.72 16.60
N THR A 481 36.69 -29.34 15.97
CA THR A 481 35.59 -28.64 16.63
C THR A 481 34.87 -29.61 17.57
N ARG A 482 34.36 -29.12 18.71
CA ARG A 482 33.67 -29.96 19.73
C ARG A 482 32.48 -30.73 19.14
N GLU A 483 31.87 -30.15 18.13
CA GLU A 483 30.73 -30.68 17.37
C GLU A 483 31.07 -31.98 16.62
N ARG A 484 32.20 -32.02 15.91
CA ARG A 484 32.61 -33.19 15.12
C ARG A 484 32.95 -34.38 16.01
N ALA A 485 33.59 -34.14 17.15
CA ALA A 485 33.84 -35.18 18.14
C ALA A 485 32.53 -35.79 18.66
N ALA A 486 31.54 -34.95 18.98
CA ALA A 486 30.23 -35.43 19.43
C ALA A 486 29.46 -36.20 18.33
N ALA A 487 29.52 -35.74 17.08
CA ALA A 487 28.85 -36.37 15.95
C ALA A 487 29.47 -37.72 15.54
N SER A 488 30.78 -37.91 15.70
CA SER A 488 31.49 -39.14 15.31
C SER A 488 30.99 -40.41 16.01
N VAL A 489 30.38 -40.27 17.18
CA VAL A 489 29.83 -41.37 17.98
C VAL A 489 28.29 -41.38 18.03
N LEU A 490 27.64 -40.50 17.26
CA LEU A 490 26.19 -40.25 17.34
C LEU A 490 25.37 -41.32 16.62
N PHE A 491 25.87 -41.81 15.48
CA PHE A 491 25.17 -42.75 14.61
C PHE A 491 25.79 -44.16 14.63
N ASP A 492 24.95 -45.14 14.35
CA ASP A 492 25.37 -46.45 13.90
C ASP A 492 25.37 -46.51 12.39
N TRP A 493 26.56 -46.54 11.78
CA TRP A 493 26.74 -46.33 10.35
C TRP A 493 26.26 -47.50 9.49
N GLU A 494 25.98 -48.65 10.11
CA GLU A 494 25.43 -49.85 9.46
C GLU A 494 23.89 -49.84 9.40
N GLU A 495 23.24 -48.87 10.08
CA GLU A 495 21.79 -48.77 10.20
C GLU A 495 21.27 -47.56 9.42
N GLU A 496 19.98 -47.56 9.08
CA GLU A 496 19.36 -46.52 8.25
C GLU A 496 19.46 -45.12 8.89
N ILE A 497 19.75 -44.11 8.06
CA ILE A 497 19.75 -42.69 8.45
C ILE A 497 18.80 -41.94 7.52
N TYR A 498 17.86 -41.20 8.11
CA TYR A 498 16.87 -40.40 7.40
C TYR A 498 17.36 -38.96 7.31
N VAL A 499 17.50 -38.44 6.09
CA VAL A 499 17.98 -37.08 5.86
C VAL A 499 16.87 -36.24 5.25
N ALA A 500 16.61 -35.06 5.82
CA ALA A 500 15.73 -34.06 5.24
C ALA A 500 16.45 -32.73 5.06
N ARG A 501 16.00 -31.97 4.06
CA ARG A 501 16.48 -30.63 3.73
C ARG A 501 15.30 -29.67 3.70
N ALA A 502 15.44 -28.50 4.31
CA ALA A 502 14.46 -27.43 4.22
C ALA A 502 15.14 -26.07 4.01
N PRO A 503 14.74 -25.28 2.99
CA PRO A 503 15.36 -23.99 2.69
C PRO A 503 14.95 -22.90 3.69
N GLY A 504 15.77 -21.84 3.80
CA GLY A 504 15.30 -20.56 4.32
C GLY A 504 14.39 -19.84 3.31
N ARG A 505 14.05 -18.58 3.57
CA ARG A 505 13.23 -17.77 2.66
C ARG A 505 13.56 -16.30 2.64
N LEU A 506 13.31 -15.67 1.50
CA LEU A 506 13.26 -14.24 1.32
C LEU A 506 11.80 -13.79 1.27
N ASP A 507 11.47 -12.81 2.10
CA ASP A 507 10.21 -12.10 2.05
C ASP A 507 10.27 -11.03 0.96
N VAL A 508 9.64 -11.34 -0.19
CA VAL A 508 9.65 -10.44 -1.35
C VAL A 508 8.61 -9.35 -1.18
N MET A 509 7.39 -9.72 -0.76
CA MET A 509 6.30 -8.81 -0.39
C MET A 509 5.45 -9.42 0.74
N GLY A 510 4.92 -8.60 1.64
CA GLY A 510 4.03 -9.06 2.72
C GLY A 510 4.46 -8.63 4.11
N GLY A 511 5.75 -8.65 4.42
CA GLY A 511 6.27 -8.16 5.70
C GLY A 511 5.63 -8.74 6.93
N ILE A 512 5.48 -7.91 7.95
CA ILE A 512 4.93 -8.29 9.27
C ILE A 512 3.39 -8.34 9.21
N ALA A 513 2.85 -9.04 8.23
CA ALA A 513 1.41 -9.21 8.02
C ALA A 513 0.99 -10.70 8.03
N ASP A 514 1.89 -11.56 8.50
CA ASP A 514 1.76 -13.01 8.59
C ASP A 514 0.76 -13.49 9.65
N TYR A 515 0.47 -12.69 10.68
CA TYR A 515 -0.60 -13.00 11.66
C TYR A 515 -1.91 -12.25 11.40
N SER A 516 -1.95 -11.33 10.44
CA SER A 516 -3.10 -10.44 10.19
C SER A 516 -3.98 -10.84 9.00
N GLY A 517 -3.70 -12.01 8.40
CA GLY A 517 -4.48 -12.60 7.30
C GLY A 517 -4.14 -12.11 5.90
N SER A 518 -3.11 -11.26 5.73
CA SER A 518 -2.77 -10.69 4.43
C SER A 518 -2.26 -11.75 3.44
N LEU A 519 -2.43 -11.47 2.15
CA LEU A 519 -1.68 -12.13 1.08
C LEU A 519 -0.20 -11.74 1.19
N VAL A 520 0.70 -12.71 1.04
CA VAL A 520 2.15 -12.50 1.01
C VAL A 520 2.77 -13.24 -0.18
N LEU A 521 3.94 -12.78 -0.64
CA LEU A 521 4.74 -13.40 -1.70
C LEU A 521 6.14 -13.72 -1.18
N GLN A 522 6.41 -15.01 -0.98
CA GLN A 522 7.65 -15.48 -0.38
C GLN A 522 8.46 -16.31 -1.36
N MET A 523 9.78 -16.24 -1.27
CA MET A 523 10.68 -16.98 -2.15
C MET A 523 11.62 -17.85 -1.33
N PRO A 524 11.65 -19.18 -1.53
CA PRO A 524 12.70 -20.01 -0.95
C PRO A 524 14.08 -19.53 -1.41
N ILE A 525 15.04 -19.49 -0.48
CA ILE A 525 16.44 -19.25 -0.84
C ILE A 525 17.17 -20.57 -1.06
N ARG A 526 18.36 -20.49 -1.64
CA ARG A 526 19.19 -21.67 -1.88
C ARG A 526 19.72 -22.25 -0.58
N GLU A 527 20.13 -21.39 0.36
CA GLU A 527 20.64 -21.79 1.67
C GLU A 527 19.58 -22.57 2.46
N ALA A 528 19.99 -23.69 3.07
CA ALA A 528 19.08 -24.63 3.68
C ALA A 528 19.65 -25.24 4.98
N CYS A 529 18.75 -25.82 5.76
CA CYS A 529 19.06 -26.69 6.86
C CYS A 529 18.94 -28.15 6.43
N HIS A 530 19.91 -28.95 6.81
CA HIS A 530 19.92 -30.40 6.67
C HIS A 530 19.85 -31.03 8.05
N VAL A 531 18.97 -32.01 8.19
CA VAL A 531 18.82 -32.79 9.42
C VAL A 531 18.92 -34.27 9.09
N ALA A 532 19.80 -34.97 9.79
CA ALA A 532 19.92 -36.43 9.75
C ALA A 532 19.37 -37.01 11.05
N VAL A 533 18.51 -38.02 10.95
CA VAL A 533 17.85 -38.70 12.07
C VAL A 533 18.07 -40.20 11.95
N GLN A 534 18.46 -40.84 13.06
CA GLN A 534 18.50 -42.29 13.17
C GLN A 534 17.67 -42.74 14.38
N ARG A 535 16.87 -43.78 14.16
CA ARG A 535 16.13 -44.49 15.21
C ARG A 535 16.98 -45.64 15.72
N SER A 536 16.98 -45.85 17.03
CA SER A 536 17.66 -46.98 17.63
C SER A 536 16.86 -47.53 18.80
N ASP A 537 16.94 -48.84 19.01
CA ASP A 537 16.42 -49.45 20.23
C ASP A 537 17.12 -48.80 21.44
N PRO A 538 16.42 -48.43 22.52
CA PRO A 538 17.03 -47.81 23.71
C PRO A 538 18.22 -48.57 24.29
N THR A 539 18.27 -49.89 24.11
CA THR A 539 19.38 -50.74 24.57
C THR A 539 20.60 -50.72 23.65
N LYS A 540 20.44 -50.30 22.39
CA LYS A 540 21.47 -50.32 21.35
C LYS A 540 22.04 -48.93 21.01
N GLN A 541 21.42 -47.85 21.49
CA GLN A 541 21.85 -46.49 21.17
C GLN A 541 23.27 -46.22 21.70
N LYS A 542 24.12 -45.62 20.85
CA LYS A 542 25.43 -45.09 21.25
C LYS A 542 25.26 -43.81 22.07
N GLN A 543 25.19 -43.96 23.38
CA GLN A 543 24.99 -42.83 24.30
C GLN A 543 26.31 -42.15 24.70
N TRP A 544 26.27 -40.84 24.96
CA TRP A 544 27.40 -40.12 25.56
C TRP A 544 27.60 -40.52 27.03
N LYS A 545 28.82 -40.35 27.55
CA LYS A 545 29.18 -40.81 28.91
C LYS A 545 28.28 -40.24 30.01
N HIS A 546 27.88 -38.97 29.90
CA HIS A 546 27.01 -38.33 30.89
C HIS A 546 25.55 -38.82 30.77
N THR A 547 25.08 -39.08 29.55
CA THR A 547 23.78 -39.69 29.29
C THR A 547 23.70 -41.11 29.86
N GLN A 548 24.74 -41.92 29.64
CA GLN A 548 24.84 -43.27 30.23
C GLN A 548 24.79 -43.22 31.77
N ALA A 549 25.47 -42.25 32.39
CA ALA A 549 25.45 -42.06 33.84
C ALA A 549 24.04 -41.71 34.36
N ARG A 550 23.27 -40.90 33.62
CA ARG A 550 21.86 -40.58 33.95
C ARG A 550 20.97 -41.82 33.86
N GLN A 551 21.12 -42.62 32.80
CA GLN A 551 20.34 -43.85 32.57
C GLN A 551 20.60 -44.90 33.66
N LEU A 552 21.86 -45.07 34.08
CA LEU A 552 22.25 -45.97 35.18
C LEU A 552 21.61 -45.56 36.53
N ALA A 553 21.42 -44.26 36.76
CA ALA A 553 20.79 -43.75 37.98
C ALA A 553 19.26 -43.90 37.99
N ASN A 554 18.61 -43.86 36.80
CA ASN A 554 17.16 -43.87 36.66
C ASN A 554 16.53 -45.27 36.45
N GLY A 555 17.33 -46.35 36.52
CA GLY A 555 16.81 -47.71 36.66
C GLY A 555 16.47 -48.48 35.38
N GLY A 556 17.02 -48.09 34.21
CA GLY A 556 16.89 -48.88 32.98
C GLY A 556 17.08 -48.06 31.70
N ALA A 557 17.07 -48.74 30.55
CA ALA A 557 17.19 -48.12 29.22
C ALA A 557 15.84 -47.50 28.80
N VAL A 558 15.67 -46.20 29.04
CA VAL A 558 14.53 -45.45 28.50
C VAL A 558 14.90 -44.81 27.15
N PRO A 559 13.93 -44.50 26.28
CA PRO A 559 14.21 -43.84 25.01
C PRO A 559 14.84 -42.46 25.22
N VAL A 560 16.00 -42.20 24.62
CA VAL A 560 16.75 -40.95 24.76
C VAL A 560 16.82 -40.20 23.43
N LEU A 561 16.69 -38.88 23.51
CA LEU A 561 16.97 -37.95 22.41
C LEU A 561 18.38 -37.40 22.57
N GLN A 562 19.21 -37.51 21.53
CA GLN A 562 20.53 -36.87 21.43
C GLN A 562 20.59 -36.01 20.17
N ILE A 563 20.99 -34.75 20.32
CA ILE A 563 21.06 -33.78 19.22
C ILE A 563 22.46 -33.16 19.16
N VAL A 564 23.06 -33.13 17.98
CA VAL A 564 24.29 -32.39 17.68
C VAL A 564 23.98 -31.27 16.69
N SER A 565 24.42 -30.05 16.98
CA SER A 565 24.30 -28.90 16.07
C SER A 565 25.66 -28.48 15.56
N PHE A 566 25.82 -28.50 14.24
CA PHE A 566 26.97 -27.89 13.57
C PHE A 566 26.85 -26.36 13.55
N GLY A 567 27.99 -25.66 13.66
CA GLY A 567 28.07 -24.19 13.65
C GLY A 567 27.78 -23.50 14.99
N SER A 568 27.81 -24.24 16.10
CA SER A 568 27.66 -23.74 17.47
C SER A 568 28.77 -22.77 17.88
N GLU A 569 29.99 -22.93 17.35
CA GLU A 569 31.14 -22.07 17.65
C GLU A 569 30.95 -20.61 17.20
N LEU A 570 30.08 -20.36 16.21
CA LEU A 570 29.78 -19.02 15.68
C LEU A 570 28.68 -18.29 16.46
N SER A 571 27.98 -18.98 17.36
CA SER A 571 26.71 -18.55 17.97
C SER A 571 26.64 -18.69 19.49
N ASN A 572 27.75 -19.03 20.17
CA ASN A 572 27.83 -19.20 21.64
C ASN A 572 26.80 -20.19 22.24
N ARG A 573 26.27 -21.13 21.43
CA ARG A 573 25.36 -22.20 21.89
C ARG A 573 26.13 -23.47 22.22
N ALA A 574 25.55 -24.34 23.04
CA ALA A 574 26.11 -25.68 23.27
C ALA A 574 26.03 -26.51 21.97
N PRO A 575 27.10 -27.27 21.62
CA PRO A 575 27.12 -28.09 20.40
C PRO A 575 26.21 -29.32 20.49
N THR A 576 25.80 -29.70 21.70
CA THR A 576 25.09 -30.95 22.01
C THR A 576 23.93 -30.70 22.94
N PHE A 577 22.86 -31.48 22.80
CA PHE A 577 21.73 -31.53 23.70
C PHE A 577 21.25 -32.98 23.86
N ASP A 578 20.85 -33.37 25.06
CA ASP A 578 20.21 -34.66 25.29
C ASP A 578 19.13 -34.61 26.37
N MET A 579 18.11 -35.45 26.24
CA MET A 579 17.03 -35.58 27.21
C MET A 579 16.38 -36.96 27.12
N ASP A 580 15.70 -37.37 28.19
CA ASP A 580 14.93 -38.61 28.17
C ASP A 580 13.56 -38.28 27.55
N LEU A 581 13.06 -39.09 26.59
CA LEU A 581 11.78 -38.78 25.92
C LEU A 581 10.59 -38.86 26.89
N SER A 582 10.75 -39.52 28.03
CA SER A 582 9.79 -39.50 29.14
C SER A 582 9.65 -38.12 29.80
N ASP A 583 10.61 -37.22 29.64
CA ASP A 583 10.49 -35.86 30.20
C ASP A 583 9.38 -35.04 29.53
N PHE A 584 8.93 -35.46 28.34
CA PHE A 584 7.74 -34.91 27.68
C PHE A 584 6.41 -35.52 28.14
N MET A 585 6.45 -36.44 29.11
CA MET A 585 5.33 -37.27 29.51
C MET A 585 5.00 -37.12 31.00
N ASP A 586 3.73 -36.96 31.32
CA ASP A 586 3.17 -37.15 32.66
C ASP A 586 2.27 -38.39 32.62
N GLY A 587 2.84 -39.52 33.05
CA GLY A 587 2.25 -40.85 32.82
C GLY A 587 2.09 -41.14 31.32
N ASP A 588 0.87 -41.44 30.90
CA ASP A 588 0.56 -41.73 29.49
C ASP A 588 0.25 -40.46 28.68
N LYS A 589 0.24 -39.26 29.25
CA LYS A 589 -0.14 -38.03 28.54
C LYS A 589 1.04 -37.09 28.33
N PRO A 590 1.16 -36.42 27.17
CA PRO A 590 2.15 -35.36 27.01
C PRO A 590 1.93 -34.26 28.06
N ILE A 591 3.01 -33.69 28.59
CA ILE A 591 2.95 -32.53 29.50
C ILE A 591 2.36 -31.29 28.80
N SER A 592 2.06 -30.23 29.54
CA SER A 592 1.55 -28.98 28.93
C SER A 592 2.64 -28.25 28.13
N TYR A 593 2.24 -27.47 27.12
CA TYR A 593 3.15 -26.59 26.38
C TYR A 593 3.93 -25.62 27.29
N ASP A 594 3.29 -25.10 28.35
CA ASP A 594 3.95 -24.20 29.31
C ASP A 594 5.09 -24.90 30.05
N ASN A 595 4.92 -26.16 30.45
CA ASN A 595 5.97 -26.94 31.11
C ASN A 595 7.15 -27.22 30.16
N VAL A 596 6.88 -27.49 28.88
CA VAL A 596 7.93 -27.67 27.85
C VAL A 596 8.69 -26.38 27.62
N LYS A 597 7.97 -25.26 27.48
CA LYS A 597 8.57 -23.94 27.31
C LYS A 597 9.45 -23.58 28.51
N GLU A 598 8.97 -23.84 29.73
CA GLU A 598 9.74 -23.63 30.95
C GLU A 598 11.00 -24.50 30.95
N TYR A 599 10.90 -25.78 30.58
CA TYR A 599 12.04 -26.69 30.50
C TYR A 599 13.19 -26.13 29.65
N PHE A 600 12.90 -25.70 28.41
CA PHE A 600 13.90 -25.13 27.51
C PHE A 600 14.37 -23.73 27.89
N SER A 601 13.68 -23.05 28.80
CA SER A 601 14.07 -21.71 29.28
C SER A 601 15.15 -21.74 30.38
N ARG A 602 15.40 -22.91 31.00
CA ARG A 602 16.30 -23.07 32.15
C ARG A 602 17.78 -22.86 31.83
N ASP A 603 18.22 -23.30 30.65
CA ASP A 603 19.60 -23.15 30.18
C ASP A 603 19.62 -22.35 28.86
N PRO A 604 20.04 -21.07 28.90
CA PRO A 604 20.14 -20.25 27.70
C PRO A 604 21.04 -20.85 26.60
N SER A 605 22.06 -21.63 26.95
CA SER A 605 22.99 -22.23 25.99
C SER A 605 22.38 -23.39 25.20
N GLN A 606 21.29 -23.97 25.70
CA GLN A 606 20.57 -25.10 25.12
C GLN A 606 19.20 -24.71 24.53
N LYS A 607 18.80 -23.43 24.62
CA LYS A 607 17.50 -22.94 24.12
C LYS A 607 17.25 -23.27 22.64
N TRP A 608 18.31 -23.38 21.83
CA TRP A 608 18.21 -23.77 20.42
C TRP A 608 17.60 -25.17 20.21
N ALA A 609 17.77 -26.08 21.18
CA ALA A 609 17.24 -27.44 21.10
C ALA A 609 15.71 -27.45 21.08
N ALA A 610 15.05 -26.42 21.59
CA ALA A 610 13.60 -26.27 21.57
C ALA A 610 13.01 -26.31 20.15
N TYR A 611 13.74 -25.79 19.14
CA TYR A 611 13.31 -25.83 17.74
C TYR A 611 13.31 -27.25 17.15
N VAL A 612 14.15 -28.14 17.67
CA VAL A 612 14.30 -29.52 17.17
C VAL A 612 13.49 -30.47 18.03
N ALA A 613 13.78 -30.54 19.34
CA ALA A 613 13.07 -31.39 20.29
C ALA A 613 11.58 -31.01 20.43
N GLY A 614 11.24 -29.74 20.22
CA GLY A 614 9.84 -29.30 20.20
C GLY A 614 9.02 -29.93 19.07
N THR A 615 9.64 -30.29 17.93
CA THR A 615 8.93 -31.00 16.84
C THR A 615 8.44 -32.37 17.30
N ILE A 616 9.25 -33.08 18.09
CA ILE A 616 8.91 -34.38 18.69
C ILE A 616 7.72 -34.19 19.64
N PHE A 617 7.81 -33.22 20.55
CA PHE A 617 6.73 -32.93 21.49
C PHE A 617 5.42 -32.59 20.77
N VAL A 618 5.45 -31.72 19.74
CA VAL A 618 4.26 -31.36 18.97
C VAL A 618 3.65 -32.56 18.25
N LEU A 619 4.45 -33.48 17.69
CA LEU A 619 3.93 -34.72 17.11
C LEU A 619 3.27 -35.62 18.16
N MET A 620 3.81 -35.68 19.39
CA MET A 620 3.18 -36.41 20.51
C MET A 620 1.86 -35.76 20.94
N ALA A 621 1.83 -34.44 21.07
CA ALA A 621 0.69 -33.68 21.59
C ALA A 621 -0.46 -33.55 20.58
N GLU A 622 -0.15 -33.27 19.31
CA GLU A 622 -1.16 -32.95 18.29
C GLU A 622 -1.57 -34.17 17.46
N LEU A 623 -0.65 -35.10 17.19
CA LEU A 623 -0.91 -36.30 16.38
C LEU A 623 -0.92 -37.60 17.20
N GLY A 624 -0.68 -37.53 18.52
CA GLY A 624 -0.71 -38.70 19.40
C GLY A 624 0.42 -39.71 19.16
N VAL A 625 1.50 -39.29 18.50
CA VAL A 625 2.63 -40.17 18.15
C VAL A 625 3.34 -40.64 19.43
N ARG A 626 3.72 -41.92 19.47
CA ARG A 626 4.46 -42.52 20.58
C ARG A 626 5.84 -42.97 20.14
N PHE A 627 6.85 -42.25 20.60
CA PHE A 627 8.24 -42.56 20.32
C PHE A 627 8.77 -43.56 21.35
N LYS A 628 8.88 -44.83 20.94
CA LYS A 628 9.42 -45.93 21.77
C LYS A 628 10.91 -46.18 21.53
N ASP A 629 11.42 -45.68 20.41
CA ASP A 629 12.82 -45.78 20.03
C ASP A 629 13.55 -44.51 20.48
N SER A 630 14.85 -44.65 20.73
CA SER A 630 15.74 -43.50 20.91
C SER A 630 16.03 -42.82 19.57
N MET A 631 16.36 -41.53 19.63
CA MET A 631 16.65 -40.72 18.44
C MET A 631 18.02 -40.05 18.56
N SER A 632 18.82 -40.24 17.52
CA SER A 632 20.06 -39.51 17.29
C SER A 632 19.82 -38.52 16.15
N ILE A 633 20.07 -37.23 16.39
CA ILE A 633 19.78 -36.14 15.43
C ILE A 633 21.03 -35.29 15.21
N LEU A 634 21.40 -35.08 13.94
CA LEU A 634 22.43 -34.13 13.53
C LEU A 634 21.78 -32.99 12.74
N VAL A 635 22.04 -31.75 13.15
CA VAL A 635 21.54 -30.53 12.49
C VAL A 635 22.70 -29.74 11.91
N SER A 636 22.63 -29.41 10.63
CA SER A 636 23.60 -28.57 9.93
C SER A 636 22.86 -27.55 9.07
N SER A 637 23.06 -26.26 9.31
CA SER A 637 22.39 -25.21 8.55
C SER A 637 23.37 -24.22 7.95
N SER A 638 23.18 -23.93 6.66
CA SER A 638 23.84 -22.81 5.99
C SER A 638 22.97 -21.55 5.96
N VAL A 639 21.74 -21.60 6.51
CA VAL A 639 20.83 -20.45 6.56
C VAL A 639 21.35 -19.43 7.56
N PRO A 640 21.60 -18.17 7.16
CA PRO A 640 22.14 -17.16 8.05
C PRO A 640 21.26 -16.90 9.30
N GLU A 641 21.83 -17.10 10.48
CA GLU A 641 21.13 -16.91 11.75
C GLU A 641 20.89 -15.43 12.07
N GLY A 642 19.66 -15.10 12.51
CA GLY A 642 19.31 -13.75 12.95
C GLY A 642 19.32 -12.69 11.84
N LYS A 643 19.29 -13.12 10.58
CA LYS A 643 19.29 -12.26 9.39
C LYS A 643 17.90 -12.05 8.76
N GLY A 644 16.85 -12.53 9.42
CA GLY A 644 15.48 -12.38 8.93
C GLY A 644 15.20 -13.21 7.68
N VAL A 645 15.87 -14.35 7.50
CA VAL A 645 15.73 -15.28 6.36
C VAL A 645 15.19 -16.67 6.78
N SER A 646 14.50 -16.73 7.92
CA SER A 646 13.84 -17.94 8.47
C SER A 646 14.75 -19.11 8.80
N SER A 647 15.85 -18.84 9.51
CA SER A 647 16.71 -19.91 10.02
C SER A 647 15.98 -20.85 10.99
N SER A 648 15.04 -20.35 11.80
CA SER A 648 14.26 -21.17 12.75
C SER A 648 13.31 -22.12 12.03
N ALA A 649 12.44 -21.59 11.15
CA ALA A 649 11.49 -22.41 10.40
C ALA A 649 12.18 -23.48 9.53
N SER A 650 13.32 -23.15 8.91
CA SER A 650 14.13 -24.13 8.16
C SER A 650 14.61 -25.29 9.04
N VAL A 651 15.02 -25.01 10.29
CA VAL A 651 15.41 -26.05 11.25
C VAL A 651 14.21 -26.90 11.68
N GLU A 652 13.07 -26.28 11.99
CA GLU A 652 11.85 -26.99 12.40
C GLU A 652 11.32 -27.90 11.29
N VAL A 653 11.21 -27.37 10.06
CA VAL A 653 10.68 -28.10 8.90
C VAL A 653 11.61 -29.24 8.51
N ALA A 654 12.94 -29.04 8.50
CA ALA A 654 13.88 -30.12 8.23
C ALA A 654 13.82 -31.21 9.31
N SER A 655 13.77 -30.82 10.59
CA SER A 655 13.71 -31.76 11.70
C SER A 655 12.43 -32.58 11.67
N MET A 656 11.28 -31.92 11.55
CA MET A 656 9.97 -32.58 11.51
C MET A 656 9.84 -33.48 10.28
N SER A 657 10.37 -33.07 9.13
CA SER A 657 10.36 -33.89 7.90
C SER A 657 11.21 -35.16 8.06
N ALA A 658 12.42 -35.05 8.63
CA ALA A 658 13.28 -36.20 8.88
C ALA A 658 12.68 -37.18 9.90
N ILE A 659 12.07 -36.65 10.98
CA ILE A 659 11.38 -37.46 11.99
C ILE A 659 10.13 -38.12 11.38
N ALA A 660 9.32 -37.38 10.62
CA ALA A 660 8.15 -37.93 9.95
C ALA A 660 8.53 -39.08 9.01
N ALA A 661 9.59 -38.90 8.21
CA ALA A 661 10.12 -39.96 7.35
C ALA A 661 10.60 -41.17 8.16
N ALA A 662 11.39 -40.95 9.21
CA ALA A 662 11.94 -42.01 10.05
C ALA A 662 10.84 -42.86 10.72
N TYR A 663 9.68 -42.29 11.04
CA TYR A 663 8.56 -42.97 11.68
C TYR A 663 7.40 -43.30 10.72
N GLY A 664 7.58 -43.12 9.41
CA GLY A 664 6.55 -43.42 8.40
C GLY A 664 5.29 -42.57 8.52
N LEU A 665 5.39 -41.35 9.06
CA LEU A 665 4.28 -40.42 9.20
C LEU A 665 4.03 -39.72 7.87
N ASN A 666 2.83 -39.88 7.32
CA ASN A 666 2.42 -39.16 6.12
C ASN A 666 1.75 -37.83 6.49
N ILE A 667 2.54 -36.75 6.50
CA ILE A 667 2.08 -35.39 6.85
C ILE A 667 2.15 -34.52 5.60
N ALA A 668 1.04 -33.89 5.22
CA ALA A 668 1.03 -32.97 4.09
C ALA A 668 1.91 -31.74 4.39
N PRO A 669 2.62 -31.15 3.39
CA PRO A 669 3.54 -30.04 3.62
C PRO A 669 2.93 -28.85 4.38
N ARG A 670 1.66 -28.53 4.07
CA ARG A 670 0.90 -27.47 4.75
C ARG A 670 0.71 -27.78 6.24
N ASP A 671 0.32 -29.01 6.57
CA ASP A 671 0.06 -29.40 7.95
C ASP A 671 1.37 -29.51 8.75
N LEU A 672 2.45 -29.97 8.10
CA LEU A 672 3.81 -29.94 8.65
C LEU A 672 4.23 -28.51 8.99
N ALA A 673 3.99 -27.54 8.10
CA ALA A 673 4.28 -26.13 8.37
C ALA A 673 3.48 -25.59 9.56
N LEU A 674 2.20 -25.95 9.69
CA LEU A 674 1.36 -25.55 10.82
C LEU A 674 1.82 -26.16 12.15
N LEU A 675 2.26 -27.42 12.14
CA LEU A 675 2.84 -28.06 13.32
C LEU A 675 4.17 -27.39 13.71
N CYS A 676 5.03 -27.07 12.74
CA CYS A 676 6.26 -26.30 12.99
C CYS A 676 5.95 -24.90 13.57
N GLN A 677 4.94 -24.21 13.04
CA GLN A 677 4.49 -22.93 13.59
C GLN A 677 4.03 -23.04 15.06
N LYS A 678 3.42 -24.19 15.44
CA LYS A 678 3.09 -24.47 16.84
C LYS A 678 4.33 -24.69 17.70
N VAL A 679 5.39 -25.31 17.18
CA VAL A 679 6.70 -25.41 17.87
C VAL A 679 7.20 -24.02 18.22
N GLU A 680 7.30 -23.13 17.23
CA GLU A 680 7.84 -21.79 17.45
C GLU A 680 6.99 -20.97 18.44
N ASN A 681 5.66 -21.02 18.31
CA ASN A 681 4.74 -20.27 19.16
C ASN A 681 4.62 -20.82 20.59
N ARG A 682 4.45 -22.14 20.74
CA ARG A 682 4.05 -22.76 22.02
C ARG A 682 5.21 -23.40 22.78
N VAL A 683 6.25 -23.87 22.08
CA VAL A 683 7.44 -24.49 22.71
C VAL A 683 8.54 -23.45 22.88
N VAL A 684 8.92 -22.76 21.79
CA VAL A 684 9.99 -21.74 21.85
C VAL A 684 9.48 -20.44 22.48
N GLY A 685 8.22 -20.11 22.25
CA GLY A 685 7.56 -18.91 22.77
C GLY A 685 7.74 -17.66 21.90
N ALA A 686 8.10 -17.81 20.62
CA ALA A 686 8.21 -16.71 19.68
C ALA A 686 6.86 -16.52 18.95
N PRO A 687 6.22 -15.34 19.02
CA PRO A 687 4.84 -15.15 18.57
C PRO A 687 4.71 -14.96 17.04
N CYS A 688 5.39 -15.77 16.23
CA CYS A 688 5.46 -15.65 14.77
C CYS A 688 4.16 -16.08 14.06
N GLY A 689 3.96 -15.59 12.83
CA GLY A 689 2.98 -16.14 11.90
C GLY A 689 3.53 -17.37 11.18
N VAL A 690 2.83 -17.80 10.13
CA VAL A 690 3.03 -19.11 9.46
C VAL A 690 3.90 -19.03 8.21
N MET A 691 4.18 -17.82 7.75
CA MET A 691 4.78 -17.53 6.44
C MET A 691 6.11 -18.24 6.21
N ASP A 692 6.94 -18.28 7.25
CA ASP A 692 8.28 -18.85 7.23
C ASP A 692 8.25 -20.36 7.04
N GLN A 693 7.50 -21.07 7.89
CA GLN A 693 7.31 -22.51 7.82
C GLN A 693 6.63 -22.93 6.52
N MET A 694 5.61 -22.19 6.08
CA MET A 694 4.90 -22.50 4.85
C MET A 694 5.80 -22.37 3.62
N THR A 695 6.64 -21.34 3.57
CA THR A 695 7.57 -21.16 2.45
C THR A 695 8.65 -22.24 2.44
N SER A 696 9.15 -22.62 3.61
CA SER A 696 10.15 -23.67 3.75
C SER A 696 9.60 -25.05 3.34
N ALA A 697 8.33 -25.35 3.67
CA ALA A 697 7.71 -26.64 3.38
C ALA A 697 7.07 -26.75 1.98
N CYS A 698 6.46 -25.67 1.48
CA CYS A 698 5.63 -25.68 0.27
C CYS A 698 6.22 -24.92 -0.93
N GLY A 699 7.35 -24.24 -0.74
CA GLY A 699 7.95 -23.41 -1.78
C GLY A 699 8.63 -24.22 -2.88
N GLU A 700 8.68 -23.64 -4.08
CA GLU A 700 9.38 -24.22 -5.23
C GLU A 700 10.50 -23.29 -5.74
N ALA A 701 11.53 -23.90 -6.33
CA ALA A 701 12.63 -23.15 -6.92
C ALA A 701 12.13 -22.20 -8.03
N ASN A 702 12.66 -20.96 -8.02
CA ASN A 702 12.34 -19.90 -8.98
C ASN A 702 10.86 -19.47 -9.05
N LYS A 703 10.09 -19.72 -7.99
CA LYS A 703 8.70 -19.26 -7.86
C LYS A 703 8.48 -18.48 -6.56
N LEU A 704 7.51 -17.58 -6.58
CA LEU A 704 7.01 -16.93 -5.38
C LEU A 704 5.80 -17.72 -4.86
N LEU A 705 5.87 -18.15 -3.61
CA LEU A 705 4.73 -18.72 -2.90
C LEU A 705 3.76 -17.60 -2.54
N ALA A 706 2.61 -17.56 -3.21
CA ALA A 706 1.50 -16.68 -2.87
C ALA A 706 0.59 -17.38 -1.85
N MET A 707 0.49 -16.84 -0.65
CA MET A 707 -0.34 -17.43 0.40
C MET A 707 -1.09 -16.38 1.22
N VAL A 708 -2.30 -16.74 1.64
CA VAL A 708 -3.08 -15.97 2.60
C VAL A 708 -2.76 -16.53 3.99
N CYS A 709 -2.21 -15.69 4.86
CA CYS A 709 -1.61 -16.20 6.11
C CYS A 709 -2.63 -16.67 7.16
N GLN A 710 -3.91 -16.30 7.01
CA GLN A 710 -5.02 -16.82 7.80
C GLN A 710 -6.20 -17.09 6.85
N PRO A 711 -6.61 -18.35 6.62
CA PRO A 711 -6.36 -19.55 7.42
C PRO A 711 -5.11 -20.35 6.99
N ALA A 712 -3.99 -19.70 6.65
CA ALA A 712 -2.76 -20.32 6.17
C ALA A 712 -3.00 -21.14 4.89
N GLU A 713 -3.51 -20.48 3.85
CA GLU A 713 -3.87 -21.10 2.57
C GLU A 713 -2.86 -20.69 1.50
N VAL A 714 -2.18 -21.68 0.91
CA VAL A 714 -1.38 -21.48 -0.30
C VAL A 714 -2.33 -21.30 -1.47
N LYS A 715 -2.28 -20.13 -2.12
CA LYS A 715 -3.13 -19.81 -3.28
C LYS A 715 -2.51 -20.37 -4.56
N GLU A 716 -1.25 -20.05 -4.81
CA GLU A 716 -0.53 -20.48 -6.01
C GLU A 716 0.98 -20.26 -5.88
N LEU A 717 1.72 -20.85 -6.82
CA LEU A 717 3.15 -20.59 -7.03
C LEU A 717 3.32 -19.72 -8.26
N VAL A 718 3.63 -18.44 -8.04
CA VAL A 718 3.77 -17.44 -9.09
C VAL A 718 5.14 -17.56 -9.74
N ASN A 719 5.19 -17.75 -11.05
CA ASN A 719 6.45 -17.79 -11.79
C ASN A 719 7.14 -16.42 -11.75
N ILE A 720 8.45 -16.42 -11.52
CA ILE A 720 9.27 -15.21 -11.62
C ILE A 720 9.63 -14.99 -13.11
N PRO A 721 9.25 -13.87 -13.72
CA PRO A 721 9.61 -13.58 -15.11
C PRO A 721 11.13 -13.64 -15.33
N THR A 722 11.57 -14.13 -16.50
CA THR A 722 13.00 -14.44 -16.73
C THR A 722 13.91 -13.22 -16.65
N HIS A 723 13.40 -12.01 -16.91
CA HIS A 723 14.10 -10.73 -16.78
C HIS A 723 14.11 -10.13 -15.37
N ILE A 724 13.47 -10.78 -14.39
CA ILE A 724 13.38 -10.33 -13.00
C ILE A 724 14.20 -11.25 -12.09
N ARG A 725 14.92 -10.66 -11.14
CA ARG A 725 15.64 -11.37 -10.07
C ARG A 725 15.48 -10.60 -8.75
N PHE A 726 15.37 -11.34 -7.66
CA PHE A 726 15.31 -10.81 -6.31
C PHE A 726 16.62 -11.09 -5.59
N TRP A 727 17.11 -10.10 -4.84
CA TRP A 727 18.36 -10.18 -4.09
C TRP A 727 18.09 -9.85 -2.63
N GLY A 728 18.52 -10.73 -1.72
CA GLY A 728 18.62 -10.44 -0.29
C GLY A 728 19.97 -9.84 0.02
N LEU A 729 20.01 -8.67 0.65
CA LEU A 729 21.24 -7.99 1.06
C LEU A 729 21.32 -7.95 2.59
N ASP A 730 22.31 -8.62 3.17
CA ASP A 730 22.55 -8.57 4.62
C ASP A 730 23.04 -7.18 5.04
N SER A 731 22.34 -6.56 6.00
CA SER A 731 22.71 -5.25 6.54
C SER A 731 23.97 -5.28 7.43
N GLY A 732 24.44 -6.48 7.80
CA GLY A 732 25.53 -6.69 8.76
C GLY A 732 25.07 -6.64 10.22
N ILE A 733 23.82 -6.23 10.48
CA ILE A 733 23.25 -6.16 11.84
C ILE A 733 22.68 -7.54 12.21
N ARG A 734 22.90 -7.99 13.46
CA ARG A 734 22.26 -9.19 14.02
C ARG A 734 21.01 -8.76 14.78
N HIS A 735 19.84 -9.25 14.38
CA HIS A 735 18.64 -9.11 15.18
C HIS A 735 18.61 -10.27 16.18
N SER A 736 18.59 -9.98 17.48
CA SER A 736 18.14 -10.98 18.45
C SER A 736 16.64 -11.15 18.24
N VAL A 737 16.20 -12.31 17.76
CA VAL A 737 14.77 -12.68 17.59
C VAL A 737 14.07 -12.88 18.95
N GLY A 738 14.55 -12.19 19.99
CA GLY A 738 14.03 -12.20 21.35
C GLY A 738 12.83 -11.28 21.50
N GLY A 739 11.73 -11.60 20.81
CA GLY A 739 10.32 -11.45 21.26
C GLY A 739 9.73 -10.08 21.61
N THR A 740 10.45 -9.09 22.14
CA THR A 740 9.82 -7.91 22.73
C THR A 740 9.23 -6.95 21.72
N ASP A 741 9.92 -6.74 20.59
CA ASP A 741 9.52 -5.76 19.56
C ASP A 741 8.46 -6.36 18.63
N TYR A 742 8.69 -7.59 18.14
CA TYR A 742 7.71 -8.33 17.33
C TYR A 742 6.41 -8.58 18.09
N GLY A 743 6.51 -9.02 19.35
CA GLY A 743 5.35 -9.23 20.22
C GLY A 743 4.54 -7.96 20.41
N SER A 744 5.18 -6.80 20.61
CA SER A 744 4.45 -5.53 20.73
C SER A 744 3.76 -5.09 19.45
N VAL A 745 4.37 -5.33 18.28
CA VAL A 745 3.73 -5.00 17.00
C VAL A 745 2.50 -5.88 16.81
N ARG A 746 2.59 -7.19 17.09
CA ARG A 746 1.45 -8.12 17.03
C ARG A 746 0.34 -7.69 17.99
N VAL A 747 0.66 -7.40 19.25
CA VAL A 747 -0.31 -6.90 20.23
C VAL A 747 -0.99 -5.63 19.72
N GLY A 748 -0.22 -4.65 19.24
CA GLY A 748 -0.72 -3.41 18.65
C GLY A 748 -1.67 -3.63 17.46
N THR A 749 -1.35 -4.58 16.57
CA THR A 749 -2.20 -4.94 15.43
C THR A 749 -3.55 -5.49 15.90
N TYR A 750 -3.54 -6.43 16.87
CA TYR A 750 -4.76 -7.04 17.40
C TYR A 750 -5.59 -6.07 18.25
N MET A 751 -4.93 -5.16 18.99
CA MET A 751 -5.58 -4.05 19.67
C MET A 751 -6.38 -3.18 18.69
N GLY A 752 -5.76 -2.77 17.58
CA GLY A 752 -6.47 -1.95 16.59
C GLY A 752 -7.57 -2.70 15.85
N ARG A 753 -7.41 -4.01 15.60
CA ARG A 753 -8.51 -4.87 15.12
C ARG A 753 -9.69 -4.81 16.09
N LYS A 754 -9.44 -4.98 17.39
CA LYS A 754 -10.47 -4.92 18.41
C LYS A 754 -11.15 -3.54 18.44
N MET A 755 -10.38 -2.46 18.37
CA MET A 755 -10.92 -1.09 18.32
C MET A 755 -11.84 -0.89 17.11
N ILE A 756 -11.44 -1.33 15.92
CA ILE A 756 -12.26 -1.25 14.70
C ILE A 756 -13.56 -2.03 14.85
N LYS A 757 -13.50 -3.27 15.36
CA LYS A 757 -14.71 -4.08 15.60
C LYS A 757 -15.68 -3.40 16.56
N CYS A 758 -15.17 -2.84 17.64
CA CYS A 758 -15.98 -2.11 18.61
C CYS A 758 -16.60 -0.84 17.99
N ALA A 759 -15.82 -0.06 17.24
CA ALA A 759 -16.32 1.12 16.54
C ALA A 759 -17.42 0.76 15.52
N ALA A 760 -17.22 -0.29 14.72
CA ALA A 760 -18.21 -0.78 13.77
C ALA A 760 -19.51 -1.27 14.45
N SER A 761 -19.41 -1.99 15.58
CA SER A 761 -20.57 -2.43 16.37
C SER A 761 -21.35 -1.26 16.98
N ASN A 762 -20.66 -0.20 17.40
CA ASN A 762 -21.31 1.01 17.92
C ASN A 762 -22.08 1.73 16.81
N LEU A 763 -21.42 1.95 15.66
CA LEU A 763 -22.05 2.53 14.47
C LEU A 763 -23.26 1.70 14.00
N LEU A 764 -23.14 0.37 14.00
CA LEU A 764 -24.25 -0.54 13.66
C LEU A 764 -25.43 -0.37 14.62
N SER A 765 -25.14 -0.23 15.92
CA SER A 765 -26.16 -0.09 16.97
C SER A 765 -26.89 1.26 16.87
N GLU A 766 -26.15 2.35 16.63
CA GLU A 766 -26.72 3.69 16.38
C GLU A 766 -27.63 3.68 15.14
N LEU A 767 -27.22 3.01 14.08
CA LEU A 767 -27.97 2.91 12.84
C LEU A 767 -29.26 2.09 13.05
N LEU A 768 -29.20 0.94 13.71
CA LEU A 768 -30.37 0.11 14.03
C LEU A 768 -31.38 0.83 14.95
N LEU A 769 -30.92 1.61 15.94
CA LEU A 769 -31.79 2.41 16.79
C LEU A 769 -32.54 3.48 15.99
N SER A 770 -31.86 4.10 15.02
CA SER A 770 -32.49 5.11 14.16
C SER A 770 -33.63 4.54 13.29
N CYS A 771 -33.50 3.29 12.82
CA CYS A 771 -34.53 2.59 12.03
C CYS A 771 -35.77 2.16 12.83
N THR A 772 -35.71 2.10 14.17
CA THR A 772 -36.87 1.72 15.01
C THR A 772 -37.77 2.90 15.41
N SER A 773 -37.37 4.12 15.06
CA SER A 773 -38.10 5.36 15.39
C SER A 773 -39.08 5.84 14.30
N THR A 774 -39.17 5.14 13.18
CA THR A 774 -40.11 5.41 12.08
C THR A 774 -41.47 4.74 12.33
N GLN A 775 -42.54 5.53 12.22
CA GLN A 775 -43.92 5.07 12.37
C GLN A 775 -44.26 3.99 11.34
N PRO A 776 -45.09 2.99 11.68
CA PRO A 776 -45.47 1.90 10.78
C PRO A 776 -46.47 2.44 9.74
N GLY A 777 -45.97 2.91 8.61
CA GLY A 777 -46.85 3.48 7.59
C GLY A 777 -46.25 3.81 6.24
N ASP A 778 -44.93 3.87 6.06
CA ASP A 778 -44.39 4.19 4.72
C ASP A 778 -43.03 3.57 4.43
N SER A 779 -42.92 3.05 3.21
CA SER A 779 -41.75 2.49 2.50
C SER A 779 -41.05 1.24 3.08
N SER A 780 -40.84 0.25 2.20
CA SER A 780 -39.91 -0.86 2.35
C SER A 780 -38.51 -0.36 2.73
N PRO A 781 -37.71 -1.10 3.52
CA PRO A 781 -36.33 -0.70 3.82
C PRO A 781 -35.56 -0.53 2.50
N ASP A 782 -35.04 0.68 2.26
CA ASP A 782 -34.22 1.01 1.09
C ASP A 782 -33.02 0.04 1.02
N GLU A 783 -32.76 -0.53 -0.17
CA GLU A 783 -31.62 -1.44 -0.41
C GLU A 783 -30.27 -0.82 0.01
N TYR A 784 -30.18 0.51 0.00
CA TYR A 784 -29.00 1.30 0.41
C TYR A 784 -28.75 1.27 1.93
N GLU A 785 -29.79 1.31 2.77
CA GLU A 785 -29.63 1.16 4.23
C GLU A 785 -29.23 -0.29 4.56
N GLY A 786 -29.79 -1.27 3.84
CA GLY A 786 -29.42 -2.68 3.94
C GLY A 786 -27.92 -2.92 3.66
N HIS A 787 -27.38 -2.34 2.59
CA HIS A 787 -25.96 -2.46 2.25
C HIS A 787 -25.01 -1.82 3.29
N GLY A 788 -25.38 -0.68 3.87
CA GLY A 788 -24.59 -0.04 4.93
C GLY A 788 -24.58 -0.86 6.23
N VAL A 789 -25.74 -1.43 6.59
CA VAL A 789 -25.88 -2.36 7.73
C VAL A 789 -25.04 -3.62 7.52
N ASP A 790 -25.07 -4.22 6.33
CA ASP A 790 -24.33 -5.45 6.06
C ASP A 790 -22.81 -5.21 5.99
N LEU A 791 -22.38 -4.06 5.49
CA LEU A 791 -20.98 -3.63 5.57
C LEU A 791 -20.53 -3.51 7.04
N LEU A 792 -21.29 -2.80 7.88
CA LEU A 792 -20.96 -2.64 9.30
C LEU A 792 -21.00 -3.97 10.07
N LYS A 793 -21.93 -4.88 9.73
CA LYS A 793 -21.93 -6.25 10.27
C LYS A 793 -20.65 -7.00 9.89
N SER A 794 -20.19 -6.86 8.64
CA SER A 794 -18.94 -7.48 8.19
C SER A 794 -17.71 -6.90 8.91
N GLU A 795 -17.70 -5.59 9.17
CA GLU A 795 -16.64 -4.90 9.89
C GLU A 795 -16.63 -5.24 11.39
N ALA A 796 -17.81 -5.33 12.00
CA ALA A 796 -18.00 -5.72 13.40
C ALA A 796 -17.63 -7.20 13.66
N SER A 797 -17.84 -8.07 12.66
CA SER A 797 -17.48 -9.50 12.74
C SER A 797 -16.09 -9.80 12.18
N MET A 798 -15.40 -8.83 11.59
CA MET A 798 -14.12 -9.00 10.91
C MET A 798 -13.09 -9.78 11.74
N GLU A 799 -12.50 -10.81 11.14
CA GLU A 799 -11.43 -11.60 11.77
C GLU A 799 -10.04 -11.08 11.41
N TYR A 800 -9.87 -10.51 10.22
CA TYR A 800 -8.56 -10.13 9.67
C TYR A 800 -8.59 -8.70 9.15
N LEU A 801 -7.62 -7.88 9.59
CA LEU A 801 -7.52 -6.48 9.20
C LEU A 801 -7.32 -6.31 7.69
N CYS A 802 -6.67 -7.26 7.02
CA CYS A 802 -6.47 -7.23 5.57
C CYS A 802 -7.77 -7.20 4.75
N ASN A 803 -8.91 -7.60 5.36
CA ASN A 803 -10.22 -7.56 4.72
C ASN A 803 -10.81 -6.14 4.70
N LEU A 804 -10.23 -5.21 5.45
CA LEU A 804 -10.61 -3.81 5.41
C LEU A 804 -9.86 -3.10 4.28
N PRO A 805 -10.56 -2.42 3.35
CA PRO A 805 -9.89 -1.61 2.35
C PRO A 805 -9.20 -0.37 2.95
N PRO A 806 -8.03 0.06 2.43
CA PRO A 806 -7.33 1.25 2.93
C PRO A 806 -8.20 2.51 2.99
N HIS A 807 -9.03 2.76 1.98
CA HIS A 807 -9.91 3.94 1.96
C HIS A 807 -10.95 3.90 3.10
N ARG A 808 -11.50 2.71 3.39
CA ARG A 808 -12.52 2.53 4.42
C ARG A 808 -11.90 2.73 5.81
N TYR A 809 -10.69 2.23 6.01
CA TYR A 809 -9.89 2.51 7.19
C TYR A 809 -9.66 4.01 7.41
N GLU A 810 -9.17 4.73 6.38
CA GLU A 810 -8.87 6.16 6.50
C GLU A 810 -10.13 7.01 6.72
N ALA A 811 -11.22 6.68 6.04
CA ALA A 811 -12.45 7.46 6.10
C ALA A 811 -13.18 7.35 7.45
N VAL A 812 -13.11 6.18 8.10
CA VAL A 812 -13.95 5.87 9.27
C VAL A 812 -13.14 5.67 10.54
N PHE A 813 -12.07 4.86 10.48
CA PHE A 813 -11.44 4.34 11.70
C PHE A 813 -10.12 5.02 12.04
N ALA A 814 -9.37 5.54 11.07
CA ALA A 814 -8.01 6.04 11.27
C ALA A 814 -7.91 7.21 12.26
N LYS A 815 -8.98 8.01 12.40
CA LYS A 815 -9.05 9.12 13.38
C LYS A 815 -9.30 8.64 14.81
N GLU A 816 -9.96 7.51 14.98
CA GLU A 816 -10.33 6.96 16.29
C GLU A 816 -9.23 6.10 16.92
N ILE A 817 -8.31 5.59 16.10
CA ILE A 817 -7.20 4.76 16.57
C ILE A 817 -6.04 5.66 17.02
N PRO A 818 -5.67 5.63 18.31
CA PRO A 818 -4.55 6.41 18.81
C PRO A 818 -3.22 5.89 18.28
N GLU A 819 -2.21 6.76 18.21
CA GLU A 819 -0.84 6.34 17.88
C GLU A 819 -0.34 5.30 18.89
N THR A 820 -0.56 5.56 20.19
CA THR A 820 -0.18 4.68 21.29
C THR A 820 -1.29 4.57 22.34
N ILE A 821 -1.39 3.42 23.01
CA ILE A 821 -2.25 3.22 24.19
C ILE A 821 -1.53 2.36 25.24
N THR A 822 -1.78 2.61 26.52
CA THR A 822 -1.31 1.74 27.61
C THR A 822 -2.18 0.48 27.71
N GLY A 823 -1.58 -0.63 28.14
CA GLY A 823 -2.27 -1.90 28.26
C GLY A 823 -3.46 -1.84 29.22
N ASP A 824 -3.31 -1.16 30.35
CA ASP A 824 -4.40 -0.92 31.32
C ASP A 824 -5.58 -0.16 30.71
N ALA A 825 -5.34 0.96 30.03
CA ALA A 825 -6.36 1.76 29.37
C ALA A 825 -7.06 0.99 28.23
N PHE A 826 -6.31 0.15 27.52
CA PHE A 826 -6.90 -0.74 26.52
C PHE A 826 -7.81 -1.79 27.16
N LEU A 827 -7.33 -2.49 28.19
CA LEU A 827 -8.06 -3.55 28.87
C LEU A 827 -9.33 -3.02 29.55
N GLU A 828 -9.26 -1.84 30.17
CA GLU A 828 -10.41 -1.19 30.80
C GLU A 828 -11.51 -0.87 29.78
N LYS A 829 -11.13 -0.38 28.59
CA LYS A 829 -12.09 0.10 27.59
C LYS A 829 -12.58 -0.98 26.63
N TYR A 830 -11.72 -1.92 26.24
CA TYR A 830 -11.97 -2.88 25.16
C TYR A 830 -11.92 -4.35 25.61
N GLY A 831 -11.44 -4.62 26.84
CA GLY A 831 -11.14 -5.98 27.30
C GLY A 831 -9.93 -6.56 26.57
N ASP A 832 -9.92 -7.89 26.39
CA ASP A 832 -8.83 -8.58 25.68
C ASP A 832 -8.81 -8.28 24.17
N HIS A 833 -7.60 -8.30 23.58
CA HIS A 833 -7.36 -8.08 22.14
C HIS A 833 -7.68 -9.32 21.29
N ASN A 834 -8.00 -10.46 21.93
CA ASN A 834 -8.43 -11.71 21.31
C ASN A 834 -7.39 -12.30 20.34
N ASP A 835 -6.12 -12.31 20.74
CA ASP A 835 -5.05 -13.09 20.09
C ASP A 835 -4.77 -14.37 20.86
N ALA A 836 -4.61 -15.51 20.17
CA ALA A 836 -4.39 -16.80 20.84
C ALA A 836 -2.93 -17.02 21.29
N VAL A 837 -2.01 -16.11 20.93
CA VAL A 837 -0.56 -16.25 21.08
C VAL A 837 0.05 -15.21 22.01
N THR A 838 -0.51 -13.99 22.06
CA THR A 838 0.02 -12.88 22.86
C THR A 838 -0.97 -12.45 23.93
N GLU A 839 -0.46 -11.85 25.00
CA GLU A 839 -1.25 -11.25 26.09
C GLU A 839 -0.93 -9.76 26.21
N VAL A 840 -1.90 -8.95 26.64
CA VAL A 840 -1.68 -7.52 26.90
C VAL A 840 -1.06 -7.34 28.28
N ASP A 841 0.21 -6.90 28.34
CA ASP A 841 0.80 -6.41 29.59
C ASP A 841 0.17 -5.06 30.01
N PRO A 842 -0.55 -4.98 31.15
CA PRO A 842 -1.20 -3.75 31.59
C PRO A 842 -0.24 -2.58 31.82
N LYS A 843 1.03 -2.85 32.16
CA LYS A 843 2.02 -1.83 32.49
C LYS A 843 2.76 -1.28 31.27
N ARG A 844 2.57 -1.87 30.09
CA ARG A 844 3.28 -1.52 28.86
C ARG A 844 2.46 -0.57 28.00
N SER A 845 3.13 0.34 27.28
CA SER A 845 2.53 1.14 26.22
C SER A 845 2.79 0.50 24.86
N TYR A 846 1.77 0.45 24.00
CA TYR A 846 1.80 -0.16 22.68
C TYR A 846 1.53 0.87 21.60
N CYS A 847 2.32 0.84 20.52
CA CYS A 847 1.94 1.49 19.26
C CYS A 847 0.75 0.71 18.66
N VAL A 848 -0.33 1.39 18.29
CA VAL A 848 -1.55 0.72 17.78
C VAL A 848 -1.81 1.11 16.33
N LYS A 849 -1.76 2.40 16.00
CA LYS A 849 -2.14 2.88 14.68
C LYS A 849 -1.28 2.31 13.55
N ALA A 850 0.05 2.40 13.66
CA ALA A 850 0.95 1.89 12.62
C ALA A 850 0.82 0.36 12.43
N PRO A 851 0.84 -0.48 13.50
CA PRO A 851 0.62 -1.93 13.38
C PRO A 851 -0.77 -2.32 12.85
N THR A 852 -1.79 -1.49 13.05
CA THR A 852 -3.13 -1.71 12.47
C THR A 852 -3.14 -1.39 10.99
N ARG A 853 -2.51 -0.28 10.61
CA ARG A 853 -2.48 0.23 9.24
C ARG A 853 -1.64 -0.65 8.32
N HIS A 854 -0.56 -1.24 8.83
CA HIS A 854 0.36 -2.07 8.05
C HIS A 854 -0.33 -3.17 7.24
N PRO A 855 -1.06 -4.11 7.85
CA PRO A 855 -1.63 -5.24 7.11
C PRO A 855 -2.73 -4.87 6.12
N ILE A 856 -3.49 -3.81 6.40
CA ILE A 856 -4.53 -3.24 5.52
C ILE A 856 -3.91 -2.80 4.19
N TYR A 857 -2.87 -1.98 4.27
CA TYR A 857 -2.21 -1.41 3.10
C TYR A 857 -1.29 -2.41 2.40
N GLU A 858 -0.66 -3.29 3.17
CA GLU A 858 0.28 -4.27 2.64
C GLU A 858 -0.42 -5.33 1.80
N ASN A 859 -1.61 -5.77 2.21
CA ASN A 859 -2.43 -6.69 1.42
C ASN A 859 -2.70 -6.13 0.01
N PHE A 860 -3.10 -4.86 -0.09
CA PHE A 860 -3.31 -4.18 -1.36
C PHE A 860 -2.03 -4.11 -2.22
N ARG A 861 -0.87 -3.80 -1.60
CA ARG A 861 0.41 -3.74 -2.32
C ARG A 861 0.84 -5.09 -2.85
N VAL A 862 0.63 -6.17 -2.08
CA VAL A 862 1.00 -7.51 -2.50
C VAL A 862 0.16 -7.95 -3.71
N GLU A 863 -1.15 -7.68 -3.70
CA GLU A 863 -2.03 -7.94 -4.84
C GLU A 863 -1.61 -7.15 -6.09
N ALA A 864 -1.27 -5.86 -5.92
CA ALA A 864 -0.77 -5.03 -7.01
C ALA A 864 0.57 -5.55 -7.55
N PHE A 865 1.50 -5.93 -6.67
CA PHE A 865 2.81 -6.46 -7.05
C PHE A 865 2.66 -7.76 -7.83
N LYS A 866 1.81 -8.68 -7.36
CA LYS A 866 1.49 -9.94 -8.03
C LYS A 866 0.92 -9.70 -9.43
N ALA A 867 -0.03 -8.77 -9.57
CA ALA A 867 -0.60 -8.42 -10.87
C ALA A 867 0.44 -7.81 -11.83
N LEU A 868 1.41 -7.05 -11.31
CA LEU A 868 2.47 -6.47 -12.12
C LEU A 868 3.52 -7.49 -12.58
N LEU A 869 3.74 -8.59 -11.84
CA LEU A 869 4.64 -9.66 -12.27
C LEU A 869 4.21 -10.30 -13.61
N THR A 870 2.91 -10.27 -13.94
CA THR A 870 2.37 -10.83 -15.18
C THR A 870 2.19 -9.79 -16.30
N ALA A 871 2.53 -8.52 -16.05
CA ALA A 871 2.46 -7.45 -17.05
C ALA A 871 3.53 -7.60 -18.15
N ALA A 872 3.39 -6.80 -19.22
CA ALA A 872 4.34 -6.76 -20.32
C ALA A 872 5.76 -6.41 -19.83
N LYS A 873 6.77 -7.03 -20.45
CA LYS A 873 8.18 -6.80 -20.13
C LYS A 873 8.60 -5.39 -20.58
N THR A 874 8.56 -4.43 -19.67
CA THR A 874 9.01 -3.06 -19.90
C THR A 874 9.79 -2.52 -18.69
N ASP A 875 10.54 -1.43 -18.87
CA ASP A 875 11.27 -0.78 -17.77
C ASP A 875 10.31 -0.16 -16.73
N GLU A 876 9.10 0.20 -17.15
CA GLU A 876 8.03 0.69 -16.30
C GLU A 876 7.52 -0.42 -15.36
N GLN A 877 7.41 -1.66 -15.84
CA GLN A 877 7.07 -2.82 -14.99
C GLN A 877 8.08 -2.98 -13.86
N LEU A 878 9.39 -2.97 -14.18
CA LEU A 878 10.46 -3.09 -13.19
C LEU A 878 10.46 -1.93 -12.20
N SER A 879 10.24 -0.71 -12.70
CA SER A 879 10.16 0.50 -11.88
C SER A 879 8.96 0.45 -10.93
N ALA A 880 7.81 -0.04 -11.38
CA ALA A 880 6.61 -0.19 -10.57
C ALA A 880 6.76 -1.28 -9.49
N LEU A 881 7.33 -2.44 -9.85
CA LEU A 881 7.61 -3.52 -8.90
C LEU A 881 8.59 -3.08 -7.82
N GLY A 882 9.74 -2.52 -8.22
CA GLY A 882 10.76 -2.03 -7.26
C GLY A 882 10.22 -0.95 -6.32
N GLU A 883 9.18 -0.26 -6.75
CA GLU A 883 8.57 0.79 -5.96
C GLU A 883 7.60 0.29 -4.90
N LEU A 884 6.76 -0.68 -5.24
CA LEU A 884 5.94 -1.36 -4.25
C LEU A 884 6.81 -1.97 -3.14
N MET A 885 7.99 -2.50 -3.48
CA MET A 885 8.98 -2.96 -2.50
C MET A 885 9.54 -1.82 -1.64
N PHE A 886 9.81 -0.65 -2.24
CA PHE A 886 10.30 0.52 -1.48
C PHE A 886 9.25 1.07 -0.51
N GLN A 887 7.98 1.10 -0.91
CA GLN A 887 6.87 1.53 -0.06
C GLN A 887 6.65 0.60 1.14
N LEU A 888 6.73 -0.71 0.91
CA LEU A 888 6.75 -1.72 1.96
C LEU A 888 7.84 -1.40 3.00
N GLN A 889 9.06 -1.07 2.56
CA GLN A 889 10.16 -0.74 3.47
C GLN A 889 9.90 0.53 4.28
N ARG A 890 9.28 1.56 3.68
CA ARG A 890 8.91 2.79 4.40
C ARG A 890 7.82 2.57 5.44
N LEU A 891 6.88 1.66 5.19
CA LEU A 891 5.85 1.35 6.17
C LEU A 891 6.41 0.53 7.33
N ARG A 892 7.32 -0.42 7.05
CA ARG A 892 8.05 -1.17 8.09
C ARG A 892 8.88 -0.26 8.99
N ALA A 893 9.52 0.77 8.45
CA ALA A 893 10.31 1.72 9.24
C ALA A 893 9.48 2.55 10.25
N ARG A 894 8.14 2.49 10.19
CA ARG A 894 7.23 3.15 11.13
C ARG A 894 6.64 2.20 12.19
N LEU A 895 6.88 0.89 12.05
CA LEU A 895 6.61 -0.11 13.07
C LEU A 895 7.78 -0.11 14.05
#